data_AF-A0A0W0VDS4-F1
#
_entry.id   AF-A0A0W0VDS4-F1
#
_cell.length_a   1.000
_cell.length_b   1.000
_cell.length_c   1.000
_cell.angle_alpha   90.00
_cell.angle_beta   90.00
_cell.angle_gamma   90.00
#
_symmetry.space_group_name_H-M   'P 1'
#
loop_
_entity.id
_entity.type
_entity.pdbx_description
1 polymer ?
#
loop_
_entity_poly.entity_id
_entity_poly.type
_entity_poly.pdbx_seq_one_letter_code
_entity_poly.pdbx_strand_id
1 'polypeptide(L)'
;MIANETIESWINGIGNYELQKDSPQEQVDVGFAIDHYLTADAQRKLYADCHEDPEPMQAREAFIRFIATKYQNVKRDESLKEKTVDLEAFLGKEGLKLYKAAVEEEGKSKAFRDAVFFKSLKHFPGKKWSKRLILWVGGPSSSGKTYGAKGAIEHMDRDILQKTDQDGGNDVVSVDGSFEREISQTRQMALQFALAVGYKGIQNLHEHSKALVVKNHVKNAALEDGRLSLVIPDTFVRSPGGVKADFETYEKLDAVQAFAEVREEKGFRDRFQTSVKKMGDSRAWNSKAFNPEQISLNNRAIGCESKVYQGSYFKLGLNGTKLFKTYYKYRSRDKINLTIMNDLIYLVRDDKNGWRECEYHDNLDAKHEGVDFLRMTARAYNYWKANHANEPLDQWYSKHGKSRQTLTQQVITCKKNQKYFKHSALWNLLNFNGIRPNFFSNKAENKRRLQHQISVNEESIEALEKEIAKMKDLGKAESLQKKLKQYQLLQRNLKSSLEQENTKSAKPALENIIQNSPEFIPYVDGYVDILAEEKKELLEADQFPIAQPKPAVMASDSRDTGEFLAPALEKNKSRVHYVDITSGTSPRAMFIEEKFRDQTTGVKLTAVEKSVAHDPESLFEYALVMASRMLLSLNKAPSLKEPVLLFGGDKKLLPYLWTALVVLGEKSALMKFGIKEIAIVTPCFSAAQEMLNKKEFKTTSLHETFFKDHEDFVNAKAKELDHLLRLKADPEAQLSFLGEGLAQATRQAWGG
;
A
#
# COMPACT_ATOMS: atom_id res chain seq x y z
N MET A 1 37.37 22.83 -27.10
CA MET A 1 36.64 22.99 -28.37
C MET A 1 36.24 21.60 -28.83
N ILE A 2 34.97 21.36 -29.13
CA ILE A 2 34.50 20.09 -29.69
C ILE A 2 34.85 20.10 -31.18
N ALA A 3 35.70 19.15 -31.59
CA ALA A 3 36.15 19.04 -32.97
C ALA A 3 35.02 18.46 -33.85
N ASN A 4 35.00 18.83 -35.13
CA ASN A 4 34.03 18.28 -36.09
C ASN A 4 34.14 16.76 -36.19
N GLU A 5 35.36 16.19 -36.13
CA GLU A 5 35.57 14.74 -36.12
C GLU A 5 34.84 14.06 -34.94
N THR A 6 34.80 14.71 -33.78
CA THR A 6 34.07 14.22 -32.61
C THR A 6 32.55 14.24 -32.85
N ILE A 7 32.04 15.29 -33.49
CA ILE A 7 30.62 15.41 -33.84
C ILE A 7 30.22 14.31 -34.83
N GLU A 8 31.01 14.12 -35.90
CA GLU A 8 30.76 13.04 -36.87
C GLU A 8 30.88 11.66 -36.21
N SER A 9 31.82 11.47 -35.29
CA SER A 9 31.91 10.22 -34.52
C SER A 9 30.66 9.96 -33.68
N TRP A 10 30.04 10.99 -33.09
CA TRP A 10 28.77 10.83 -32.37
C TRP A 10 27.61 10.53 -33.32
N ILE A 11 27.56 11.16 -34.48
CA ILE A 11 26.51 10.93 -35.48
C ILE A 11 26.60 9.51 -36.03
N ASN A 12 27.80 9.05 -36.37
CA ASN A 12 28.05 7.67 -36.80
C ASN A 12 27.77 6.64 -35.70
N GLY A 13 27.70 7.06 -34.44
CA GLY A 13 27.36 6.22 -33.29
C GLY A 13 25.87 6.16 -32.98
N ILE A 14 25.01 6.92 -33.67
CA ILE A 14 23.55 6.90 -33.45
C ILE A 14 23.04 5.47 -33.68
N GLY A 15 22.30 4.95 -32.69
CA GLY A 15 21.77 3.58 -32.75
C GLY A 15 22.79 2.49 -32.40
N ASN A 16 24.07 2.82 -32.27
CA ASN A 16 25.08 1.89 -31.78
C ASN A 16 25.22 2.01 -30.25
N TYR A 17 24.46 1.18 -29.54
CA TYR A 17 24.50 1.10 -28.08
C TYR A 17 25.59 0.13 -27.64
N GLU A 18 26.60 0.61 -26.91
CA GLU A 18 27.72 -0.22 -26.43
C GLU A 18 27.31 -1.18 -25.29
N LEU A 19 26.69 -2.31 -25.62
CA LEU A 19 26.11 -3.22 -24.62
C LEU A 19 27.16 -3.96 -23.77
N GLN A 20 28.33 -4.28 -24.35
CA GLN A 20 29.38 -5.08 -23.69
C GLN A 20 29.87 -4.56 -22.34
N LYS A 21 29.84 -3.23 -22.11
CA LYS A 21 30.45 -2.61 -20.91
C LYS A 21 29.78 -2.99 -19.58
N ASP A 22 28.49 -3.34 -19.60
CA ASP A 22 27.69 -3.53 -18.37
C ASP A 22 26.85 -4.82 -18.36
N SER A 23 27.02 -5.68 -19.38
CA SER A 23 26.16 -6.83 -19.59
C SER A 23 26.75 -8.12 -19.00
N PRO A 24 25.90 -9.05 -18.51
CA PRO A 24 26.32 -10.40 -18.15
C PRO A 24 27.13 -11.06 -19.28
N GLN A 25 28.13 -11.88 -18.91
CA GLN A 25 29.03 -12.54 -19.86
C GLN A 25 28.23 -13.39 -20.87
N GLU A 26 27.13 -14.00 -20.42
CA GLU A 26 26.26 -14.81 -21.26
C GLU A 26 25.66 -14.02 -22.43
N GLN A 27 25.35 -12.73 -22.24
CA GLN A 27 24.86 -11.85 -23.31
C GLN A 27 25.97 -11.51 -24.31
N VAL A 28 27.21 -11.36 -23.82
CA VAL A 28 28.39 -11.08 -24.63
C VAL A 28 28.75 -12.30 -25.47
N ASP A 29 28.69 -13.50 -24.88
CA ASP A 29 29.04 -14.76 -25.53
C ASP A 29 28.12 -15.08 -26.71
N VAL A 30 26.83 -14.71 -26.62
CA VAL A 30 25.86 -14.85 -27.72
C VAL A 30 25.79 -13.63 -28.63
N GLY A 31 26.71 -12.67 -28.47
CA GLY A 31 26.81 -11.50 -29.34
C GLY A 31 25.58 -10.58 -29.34
N PHE A 32 24.80 -10.55 -28.25
CA PHE A 32 23.53 -9.81 -28.17
C PHE A 32 22.49 -10.19 -29.24
N ALA A 33 22.47 -11.46 -29.64
CA ALA A 33 21.46 -11.98 -30.56
C ALA A 33 20.07 -12.04 -29.89
N ILE A 34 19.16 -11.14 -30.27
CA ILE A 34 17.83 -11.00 -29.63
C ILE A 34 16.97 -12.27 -29.76
N ASP A 35 17.14 -13.01 -30.85
CA ASP A 35 16.46 -14.28 -31.14
C ASP A 35 16.88 -15.42 -30.22
N HIS A 36 18.06 -15.32 -29.60
CA HIS A 36 18.45 -16.21 -28.51
C HIS A 36 17.46 -16.10 -27.32
N TYR A 37 17.06 -14.88 -26.98
CA TYR A 37 16.27 -14.57 -25.79
C TYR A 37 14.76 -14.44 -26.05
N LEU A 38 14.36 -14.07 -27.27
CA LEU A 38 12.97 -13.81 -27.64
C LEU A 38 12.55 -14.63 -28.86
N THR A 39 11.43 -15.33 -28.73
CA THR A 39 10.70 -15.90 -29.87
C THR A 39 10.26 -14.81 -30.86
N ALA A 40 9.96 -15.19 -32.11
CA ALA A 40 9.46 -14.26 -33.13
C ALA A 40 8.21 -13.48 -32.66
N ASP A 41 7.31 -14.12 -31.92
CA ASP A 41 6.09 -13.48 -31.41
C ASP A 41 6.41 -12.43 -30.35
N ALA A 42 7.34 -12.75 -29.45
CA ALA A 42 7.83 -11.82 -28.45
C ALA A 42 8.59 -10.64 -29.08
N GLN A 43 9.38 -10.87 -30.13
CA GLN A 43 10.02 -9.81 -30.91
C GLN A 43 8.98 -8.88 -31.56
N ARG A 44 7.87 -9.42 -32.10
CA ARG A 44 6.75 -8.60 -32.61
C ARG A 44 6.15 -7.70 -31.53
N LYS A 45 6.10 -8.13 -30.27
CA LYS A 45 5.68 -7.27 -29.14
C LYS A 45 6.73 -6.22 -28.80
N LEU A 46 8.02 -6.59 -28.83
CA LEU A 46 9.12 -5.67 -28.56
C LEU A 46 9.19 -4.56 -29.59
N TYR A 47 9.02 -4.87 -30.88
CA TYR A 47 9.15 -3.93 -32.00
C TYR A 47 7.83 -3.31 -32.47
N ALA A 48 6.74 -3.48 -31.72
CA ALA A 48 5.45 -2.87 -32.06
C ALA A 48 5.58 -1.34 -32.17
N ASP A 49 5.13 -0.75 -33.28
CA ASP A 49 5.24 0.70 -33.56
C ASP A 49 6.68 1.22 -33.72
N CYS A 50 7.66 0.35 -33.99
CA CYS A 50 8.99 0.76 -34.42
C CYS A 50 8.97 1.34 -35.85
N HIS A 51 10.03 2.09 -36.17
CA HIS A 51 10.30 2.48 -37.56
C HIS A 51 10.56 1.26 -38.46
N GLU A 52 10.23 1.41 -39.75
CA GLU A 52 10.65 0.48 -40.78
C GLU A 52 12.16 0.62 -41.04
N ASP A 53 12.77 -0.45 -41.55
CA ASP A 53 14.19 -0.43 -41.89
C ASP A 53 14.40 0.21 -43.28
N PRO A 54 15.44 1.05 -43.48
CA PRO A 54 16.36 1.54 -42.45
C PRO A 54 15.73 2.59 -41.54
N GLU A 55 16.09 2.56 -40.25
CA GLU A 55 15.55 3.51 -39.28
C GLU A 55 15.93 4.96 -39.60
N PRO A 56 15.02 5.94 -39.41
CA PRO A 56 15.36 7.34 -39.52
C PRO A 56 16.34 7.77 -38.41
N MET A 57 17.22 8.69 -38.77
CA MET A 57 18.24 9.27 -37.87
C MET A 57 18.27 10.80 -37.92
N GLN A 58 17.43 11.43 -38.76
CA GLN A 58 17.53 12.85 -39.09
C GLN A 58 17.28 13.73 -37.87
N ALA A 59 16.33 13.37 -37.00
CA ALA A 59 16.04 14.16 -35.82
C ALA A 59 17.15 14.06 -34.77
N ARG A 60 17.67 12.84 -34.52
CA ARG A 60 18.82 12.62 -33.62
C ARG A 60 20.07 13.32 -34.13
N GLU A 61 20.37 13.24 -35.41
CA GLU A 61 21.50 13.94 -36.03
C GLU A 61 21.37 15.46 -35.87
N ALA A 62 20.21 16.02 -36.23
CA ALA A 62 19.96 17.45 -36.12
C ALA A 62 20.15 17.96 -34.69
N PHE A 63 19.67 17.21 -33.70
CA PHE A 63 19.85 17.55 -32.29
C PHE A 63 21.32 17.48 -31.85
N ILE A 64 22.06 16.42 -32.23
CA ILE A 64 23.48 16.27 -31.88
C ILE A 64 24.31 17.41 -32.49
N ARG A 65 24.10 17.72 -33.78
CA ARG A 65 24.77 18.85 -34.44
C ARG A 65 24.45 20.17 -33.73
N PHE A 66 23.18 20.40 -33.40
CA PHE A 66 22.75 21.59 -32.70
C PHE A 66 23.44 21.75 -31.34
N ILE A 67 23.37 20.73 -30.47
CA ILE A 67 23.89 20.86 -29.10
C ILE A 67 25.43 20.97 -29.10
N ALA A 68 26.11 20.22 -29.96
CA ALA A 68 27.56 20.29 -30.09
C ALA A 68 28.02 21.65 -30.62
N THR A 69 27.32 22.23 -31.59
CA THR A 69 27.63 23.57 -32.12
C THR A 69 27.37 24.65 -31.08
N LYS A 70 26.20 24.61 -30.43
CA LYS A 70 25.81 25.56 -29.38
C LYS A 70 26.83 25.61 -28.23
N TYR A 71 27.41 24.47 -27.90
CA TYR A 71 28.37 24.30 -26.81
C TYR A 71 29.77 23.94 -27.29
N GLN A 72 30.15 24.33 -28.51
CA GLN A 72 31.43 23.96 -29.13
C GLN A 72 32.63 24.35 -28.27
N ASN A 73 32.54 25.50 -27.58
CA ASN A 73 33.56 26.03 -26.69
C ASN A 73 33.16 25.94 -25.22
N VAL A 74 32.40 24.90 -24.85
CA VAL A 74 31.97 24.69 -23.46
C VAL A 74 33.16 24.75 -22.51
N LYS A 75 32.99 25.56 -21.47
CA LYS A 75 33.86 25.64 -20.30
C LYS A 75 33.00 25.47 -19.08
N ARG A 76 33.55 24.80 -18.08
CA ARG A 76 32.88 24.60 -16.81
C ARG A 76 32.82 25.91 -16.03
N ASP A 77 31.63 26.26 -15.56
CA ASP A 77 31.38 27.39 -14.66
C ASP A 77 31.04 26.87 -13.26
N GLU A 78 31.99 26.99 -12.34
CA GLU A 78 31.83 26.53 -10.95
C GLU A 78 30.72 27.28 -10.19
N SER A 79 30.31 28.48 -10.64
CA SER A 79 29.21 29.21 -10.03
C SER A 79 27.83 28.54 -10.25
N LEU A 80 27.77 27.57 -11.16
CA LEU A 80 26.57 26.81 -11.49
C LEU A 80 26.48 25.46 -10.78
N LYS A 81 27.53 25.03 -10.06
CA LYS A 81 27.65 23.69 -9.46
C LYS A 81 26.43 23.26 -8.64
N GLU A 82 25.82 24.17 -7.90
CA GLU A 82 24.67 23.87 -7.03
C GLU A 82 23.30 24.16 -7.68
N LYS A 83 23.29 24.63 -8.93
CA LYS A 83 22.09 25.07 -9.63
C LYS A 83 21.59 24.00 -10.60
N THR A 84 20.28 23.89 -10.71
CA THR A 84 19.59 23.18 -11.80
C THR A 84 19.23 24.17 -12.91
N VAL A 85 18.94 23.64 -14.09
CA VAL A 85 18.46 24.45 -15.23
C VAL A 85 17.21 23.80 -15.84
N ASP A 86 16.31 24.61 -16.40
CA ASP A 86 15.24 24.10 -17.26
C ASP A 86 15.78 23.75 -18.65
N LEU A 87 15.26 22.69 -19.25
CA LEU A 87 15.71 22.23 -20.56
C LEU A 87 15.53 23.30 -21.65
N GLU A 88 14.43 24.07 -21.60
CA GLU A 88 14.21 25.20 -22.52
C GLU A 88 15.17 26.36 -22.26
N ALA A 89 15.46 26.68 -21.00
CA ALA A 89 16.42 27.73 -20.66
C ALA A 89 17.83 27.34 -21.11
N PHE A 90 18.17 26.06 -21.01
CA PHE A 90 19.43 25.51 -21.47
C PHE A 90 19.53 25.50 -23.01
N LEU A 91 18.60 24.81 -23.67
CA LEU A 91 18.67 24.58 -25.12
C LEU A 91 18.10 25.74 -25.96
N GLY A 92 17.25 26.59 -25.41
CA GLY A 92 16.41 27.51 -26.17
C GLY A 92 15.20 26.80 -26.81
N LYS A 93 14.25 27.57 -27.34
CA LYS A 93 13.00 27.05 -27.93
C LYS A 93 13.24 26.08 -29.09
N GLU A 94 14.14 26.45 -30.01
CA GLU A 94 14.48 25.62 -31.15
C GLU A 94 15.18 24.32 -30.71
N GLY A 95 16.16 24.43 -29.82
CA GLY A 95 16.86 23.27 -29.27
C GLY A 95 15.94 22.30 -28.53
N LEU A 96 14.94 22.81 -27.78
CA LEU A 96 13.92 21.98 -27.14
C LEU A 96 13.06 21.25 -28.18
N LYS A 97 12.70 21.90 -29.30
CA LYS A 97 11.96 21.28 -30.40
C LYS A 97 12.77 20.14 -31.03
N LEU A 98 14.05 20.38 -31.33
CA LEU A 98 14.96 19.35 -31.86
C LEU A 98 15.12 18.18 -30.89
N TYR A 99 15.29 18.48 -29.59
CA TYR A 99 15.39 17.46 -28.54
C TYR A 99 14.15 16.55 -28.51
N LYS A 100 12.95 17.13 -28.52
CA LYS A 100 11.70 16.36 -28.48
C LYS A 100 11.53 15.47 -29.71
N ALA A 101 11.89 15.97 -30.89
CA ALA A 101 11.87 15.18 -32.12
C ALA A 101 12.87 14.02 -32.06
N ALA A 102 14.10 14.27 -31.60
CA ALA A 102 15.13 13.24 -31.44
C ALA A 102 14.73 12.16 -30.43
N VAL A 103 14.10 12.54 -29.31
CA VAL A 103 13.57 11.60 -28.31
C VAL A 103 12.43 10.75 -28.88
N GLU A 104 11.54 11.33 -29.67
CA GLU A 104 10.45 10.57 -30.31
C GLU A 104 10.98 9.56 -31.34
N GLU A 105 11.95 9.97 -32.16
CA GLU A 105 12.64 9.10 -33.11
C GLU A 105 13.37 7.95 -32.38
N GLU A 106 14.10 8.25 -31.30
CA GLU A 106 14.79 7.24 -30.50
C GLU A 106 13.82 6.23 -29.86
N GLY A 107 12.68 6.67 -29.31
CA GLY A 107 11.67 5.80 -28.70
C GLY A 107 11.06 4.75 -29.65
N LYS A 108 11.17 4.98 -30.96
CA LYS A 108 10.70 4.09 -32.04
C LYS A 108 11.84 3.31 -32.72
N SER A 109 13.09 3.46 -32.28
CA SER A 109 14.23 2.68 -32.78
C SER A 109 14.24 1.25 -32.20
N LYS A 110 14.38 0.23 -33.04
CA LYS A 110 14.60 -1.17 -32.64
C LYS A 110 15.92 -1.31 -31.88
N ALA A 111 16.98 -0.69 -32.37
CA ALA A 111 18.29 -0.72 -31.70
C ALA A 111 18.22 -0.18 -30.27
N PHE A 112 17.45 0.89 -30.04
CA PHE A 112 17.20 1.41 -28.70
C PHE A 112 16.42 0.40 -27.84
N ARG A 113 15.38 -0.22 -28.39
CA ARG A 113 14.56 -1.20 -27.66
C ARG A 113 15.34 -2.47 -27.30
N ASP A 114 16.20 -2.94 -28.19
CA ASP A 114 17.14 -4.04 -27.92
C ASP A 114 18.06 -3.66 -26.77
N ALA A 115 18.65 -2.47 -26.81
CA ALA A 115 19.55 -2.00 -25.76
C ALA A 115 18.85 -1.90 -24.40
N VAL A 116 17.61 -1.41 -24.36
CA VAL A 116 16.80 -1.39 -23.13
C VAL A 116 16.43 -2.80 -22.67
N PHE A 117 16.09 -3.71 -23.58
CA PHE A 117 15.80 -5.10 -23.26
C PHE A 117 17.02 -5.79 -22.63
N PHE A 118 18.19 -5.71 -23.26
CA PHE A 118 19.41 -6.33 -22.74
C PHE A 118 19.83 -5.75 -21.39
N LYS A 119 19.70 -4.43 -21.20
CA LYS A 119 19.96 -3.79 -19.90
C LYS A 119 18.98 -4.27 -18.81
N SER A 120 17.75 -4.58 -19.19
CA SER A 120 16.71 -5.06 -18.28
C SER A 120 16.83 -6.55 -17.93
N LEU A 121 17.58 -7.31 -18.74
CA LEU A 121 17.75 -8.75 -18.64
C LEU A 121 18.89 -9.11 -17.69
N LYS A 122 18.64 -10.05 -16.78
CA LYS A 122 19.65 -10.61 -15.87
C LYS A 122 19.58 -12.12 -15.84
N HIS A 123 20.75 -12.75 -15.92
CA HIS A 123 20.89 -14.20 -15.76
C HIS A 123 21.13 -14.57 -14.30
N PHE A 124 20.37 -15.56 -13.80
CA PHE A 124 20.57 -16.18 -12.49
C PHE A 124 21.08 -17.61 -12.69
N PRO A 125 22.35 -17.92 -12.38
CA PRO A 125 22.93 -19.22 -12.68
C PRO A 125 22.33 -20.35 -11.83
N GLY A 126 22.49 -21.58 -12.30
CA GLY A 126 22.08 -22.80 -11.59
C GLY A 126 21.07 -23.64 -12.37
N LYS A 127 20.27 -24.41 -11.64
CA LYS A 127 19.20 -25.23 -12.23
C LYS A 127 18.02 -24.37 -12.66
N LYS A 128 17.35 -24.75 -13.75
CA LYS A 128 16.13 -24.11 -14.26
C LYS A 128 15.02 -24.21 -13.22
N TRP A 129 14.22 -23.17 -13.07
CA TRP A 129 12.99 -23.22 -12.28
C TRP A 129 11.93 -24.04 -13.00
N SER A 130 11.14 -24.81 -12.25
CA SER A 130 10.05 -25.60 -12.83
C SER A 130 8.96 -24.74 -13.46
N LYS A 131 8.83 -23.50 -13.00
CA LYS A 131 7.93 -22.47 -13.54
C LYS A 131 8.64 -21.13 -13.54
N ARG A 132 8.33 -20.28 -14.53
CA ARG A 132 8.81 -18.90 -14.55
C ARG A 132 8.28 -18.10 -13.37
N LEU A 133 9.04 -17.10 -12.94
CA LEU A 133 8.70 -16.20 -11.84
C LEU A 133 8.05 -14.92 -12.37
N ILE A 134 6.99 -14.46 -11.72
CA ILE A 134 6.46 -13.10 -11.86
C ILE A 134 6.51 -12.43 -10.48
N LEU A 135 7.51 -11.59 -10.26
CA LEU A 135 7.76 -10.91 -8.98
C LEU A 135 7.30 -9.45 -9.04
N TRP A 136 6.26 -9.13 -8.30
CA TRP A 136 5.85 -7.76 -8.02
C TRP A 136 6.68 -7.18 -6.88
N VAL A 137 7.25 -5.98 -7.07
CA VAL A 137 8.02 -5.30 -6.01
C VAL A 137 7.39 -3.95 -5.70
N GLY A 138 6.79 -3.84 -4.52
CA GLY A 138 6.12 -2.64 -4.05
C GLY A 138 6.97 -1.76 -3.14
N GLY A 139 6.68 -0.47 -3.13
CA GLY A 139 7.25 0.51 -2.22
C GLY A 139 7.32 1.92 -2.82
N PRO A 140 7.63 2.95 -2.01
CA PRO A 140 7.78 4.32 -2.47
C PRO A 140 8.75 4.50 -3.65
N SER A 141 8.57 5.56 -4.44
CA SER A 141 9.56 5.92 -5.46
C SER A 141 10.92 6.17 -4.78
N SER A 142 12.00 5.63 -5.36
CA SER A 142 13.36 5.68 -4.78
C SER A 142 13.57 4.86 -3.49
N SER A 143 12.66 3.97 -3.11
CA SER A 143 12.84 3.11 -1.91
C SER A 143 13.87 1.98 -2.04
N GLY A 144 14.52 1.86 -3.20
CA GLY A 144 15.45 0.76 -3.48
C GLY A 144 14.79 -0.52 -4.01
N LYS A 145 13.60 -0.44 -4.63
CA LYS A 145 12.89 -1.60 -5.20
C LYS A 145 13.75 -2.45 -6.13
N THR A 146 14.43 -1.83 -7.09
CA THR A 146 15.25 -2.52 -8.11
C THR A 146 16.45 -3.23 -7.48
N TYR A 147 17.06 -2.62 -6.47
CA TYR A 147 18.11 -3.25 -5.66
C TYR A 147 17.52 -4.40 -4.82
N GLY A 148 16.38 -4.18 -4.18
CA GLY A 148 15.63 -5.14 -3.36
C GLY A 148 15.17 -6.39 -4.12
N ALA A 149 14.83 -6.23 -5.40
CA ALA A 149 14.34 -7.30 -6.25
C ALA A 149 15.36 -8.43 -6.42
N LYS A 150 16.65 -8.08 -6.57
CA LYS A 150 17.72 -9.08 -6.72
C LYS A 150 17.79 -10.00 -5.49
N GLY A 151 17.85 -9.42 -4.29
CA GLY A 151 17.89 -10.20 -3.06
C GLY A 151 16.61 -11.03 -2.88
N ALA A 152 15.46 -10.51 -3.29
CA ALA A 152 14.20 -11.24 -3.23
C ALA A 152 14.22 -12.47 -4.15
N ILE A 153 14.72 -12.34 -5.38
CA ILE A 153 14.89 -13.47 -6.31
C ILE A 153 15.87 -14.50 -5.75
N GLU A 154 17.03 -14.07 -5.23
CA GLU A 154 18.02 -14.99 -4.64
C GLU A 154 17.44 -15.75 -3.44
N HIS A 155 16.65 -15.09 -2.60
CA HIS A 155 15.93 -15.74 -1.51
C HIS A 155 14.87 -16.72 -2.04
N MET A 156 14.13 -16.34 -3.08
CA MET A 156 13.14 -17.21 -3.72
C MET A 156 13.77 -18.44 -4.37
N ASP A 157 14.85 -18.26 -5.13
CA ASP A 157 15.61 -19.34 -5.76
C ASP A 157 16.12 -20.35 -4.73
N ARG A 158 16.66 -19.87 -3.61
CA ARG A 158 17.22 -20.74 -2.57
C ARG A 158 16.13 -21.51 -1.81
N ASP A 159 15.06 -20.84 -1.39
CA ASP A 159 14.17 -21.36 -0.33
C ASP A 159 12.74 -21.68 -0.81
N ILE A 160 12.35 -21.24 -2.01
CA ILE A 160 10.92 -21.19 -2.40
C ILE A 160 10.65 -21.87 -3.74
N LEU A 161 11.39 -21.52 -4.79
CA LEU A 161 11.14 -21.97 -6.15
C LEU A 161 11.58 -23.42 -6.31
N GLN A 162 10.71 -24.22 -6.93
CA GLN A 162 11.06 -25.58 -7.31
C GLN A 162 11.99 -25.53 -8.53
N LYS A 163 13.01 -26.39 -8.50
CA LYS A 163 14.03 -26.50 -9.55
C LYS A 163 13.84 -27.81 -10.30
N THR A 164 14.16 -27.81 -11.58
CA THR A 164 14.29 -29.03 -12.38
C THR A 164 15.73 -29.55 -12.30
N ASP A 165 16.00 -30.71 -12.89
CA ASP A 165 17.37 -31.23 -13.01
C ASP A 165 18.16 -30.59 -14.17
N GLN A 166 17.51 -29.76 -14.99
CA GLN A 166 18.14 -29.10 -16.13
C GLN A 166 19.02 -27.94 -15.70
N ASP A 167 20.25 -27.92 -16.18
CA ASP A 167 21.15 -26.78 -16.06
C ASP A 167 20.78 -25.66 -17.06
N GLY A 168 21.38 -24.48 -16.88
CA GLY A 168 21.22 -23.34 -17.80
C GLY A 168 20.57 -22.10 -17.19
N GLY A 169 20.46 -22.03 -15.87
CA GLY A 169 20.08 -20.82 -15.12
C GLY A 169 18.69 -20.28 -15.46
N ASN A 170 18.39 -19.05 -15.05
CA ASN A 170 17.08 -18.43 -15.20
C ASN A 170 17.21 -16.98 -15.62
N ASP A 171 16.57 -16.63 -16.74
CA ASP A 171 16.61 -15.29 -17.29
C ASP A 171 15.42 -14.47 -16.77
N VAL A 172 15.73 -13.31 -16.20
CA VAL A 172 14.76 -12.45 -15.54
C VAL A 172 14.83 -11.05 -16.12
N VAL A 173 13.69 -10.55 -16.60
CA VAL A 173 13.53 -9.21 -17.17
C VAL A 173 12.93 -8.28 -16.12
N SER A 174 13.58 -7.14 -15.87
CA SER A 174 13.08 -6.11 -14.95
C SER A 174 12.38 -4.97 -15.69
N VAL A 175 11.11 -4.75 -15.40
CA VAL A 175 10.28 -3.70 -16.03
C VAL A 175 10.43 -2.39 -15.26
N ASP A 176 11.60 -1.74 -15.36
CA ASP A 176 11.87 -0.45 -14.73
C ASP A 176 12.13 0.64 -15.79
N GLY A 177 11.49 1.79 -15.63
CA GLY A 177 11.71 2.92 -16.52
C GLY A 177 13.06 3.61 -16.30
N SER A 178 13.87 3.24 -15.32
CA SER A 178 15.27 3.72 -15.22
C SER A 178 16.10 3.31 -16.44
N PHE A 179 15.93 2.10 -16.96
CA PHE A 179 16.74 1.60 -18.07
C PHE A 179 16.59 2.44 -19.34
N GLU A 180 15.36 2.79 -19.74
CA GLU A 180 15.13 3.65 -20.92
C GLU A 180 15.73 5.06 -20.75
N ARG A 181 15.85 5.57 -19.51
CA ARG A 181 16.51 6.85 -19.23
C ARG A 181 18.03 6.72 -19.29
N GLU A 182 18.59 5.67 -18.71
CA GLU A 182 20.04 5.41 -18.68
C GLU A 182 20.60 5.12 -20.06
N ILE A 183 19.84 4.41 -20.91
CA ILE A 183 20.30 3.96 -22.22
C ILE A 183 20.15 5.02 -23.32
N SER A 184 19.20 5.97 -23.20
CA SER A 184 18.92 6.94 -24.27
C SER A 184 20.12 7.86 -24.55
N GLN A 185 20.67 7.76 -25.76
CA GLN A 185 21.79 8.61 -26.22
C GLN A 185 21.37 10.08 -26.24
N THR A 186 20.15 10.38 -26.73
CA THR A 186 19.64 11.75 -26.83
C THR A 186 19.50 12.41 -25.46
N ARG A 187 18.90 11.69 -24.50
CA ARG A 187 18.72 12.20 -23.13
C ARG A 187 20.05 12.38 -22.44
N GLN A 188 20.96 11.41 -22.57
CA GLN A 188 22.28 11.49 -21.94
C GLN A 188 23.11 12.63 -22.53
N MET A 189 23.06 12.90 -23.83
CA MET A 189 23.77 14.03 -24.43
C MET A 189 23.30 15.36 -23.83
N ALA A 190 21.99 15.61 -23.76
CA ALA A 190 21.47 16.83 -23.13
C ALA A 190 21.96 17.01 -21.69
N LEU A 191 21.94 15.92 -20.90
CA LEU A 191 22.39 15.93 -19.52
C LEU A 191 23.90 16.18 -19.40
N GLN A 192 24.73 15.45 -20.15
CA GLN A 192 26.20 15.59 -20.14
C GLN A 192 26.64 17.01 -20.45
N PHE A 193 26.04 17.66 -21.46
CA PHE A 193 26.34 19.06 -21.77
C PHE A 193 25.98 20.00 -20.63
N ALA A 194 24.82 19.82 -19.98
CA ALA A 194 24.46 20.65 -18.82
C ALA A 194 25.43 20.47 -17.65
N LEU A 195 25.88 19.23 -17.39
CA LEU A 195 26.86 18.92 -16.36
C LEU A 195 28.25 19.50 -16.69
N ALA A 196 28.66 19.44 -17.96
CA ALA A 196 29.93 19.99 -18.46
C ALA A 196 29.97 21.53 -18.39
N VAL A 197 28.82 22.19 -18.61
CA VAL A 197 28.67 23.64 -18.39
C VAL A 197 28.79 23.99 -16.91
N GLY A 198 28.40 23.09 -16.01
CA GLY A 198 28.59 23.23 -14.56
C GLY A 198 27.33 23.04 -13.73
N TYR A 199 26.14 22.88 -14.33
CA TYR A 199 24.92 22.60 -13.58
C TYR A 199 24.95 21.22 -12.90
N LYS A 200 24.21 21.01 -11.80
CA LYS A 200 24.05 19.67 -11.20
C LYS A 200 23.03 18.77 -11.91
N GLY A 201 22.26 19.32 -12.85
CA GLY A 201 21.27 18.59 -13.65
C GLY A 201 20.22 19.49 -14.28
N ILE A 202 19.26 18.87 -14.97
CA ILE A 202 18.17 19.55 -15.69
C ILE A 202 16.83 19.20 -15.03
N GLN A 203 16.14 20.18 -14.46
CA GLN A 203 15.04 19.88 -13.53
C GLN A 203 13.80 19.25 -14.18
N ASN A 204 13.46 19.66 -15.40
CA ASN A 204 12.30 19.17 -16.14
C ASN A 204 12.68 18.17 -17.26
N LEU A 205 13.89 17.60 -17.24
CA LEU A 205 14.34 16.66 -18.26
C LEU A 205 13.44 15.44 -18.34
N HIS A 206 12.97 14.91 -17.20
CA HIS A 206 12.05 13.75 -17.21
C HIS A 206 10.73 14.05 -17.93
N GLU A 207 10.21 15.26 -17.80
CA GLU A 207 8.92 15.65 -18.37
C GLU A 207 8.99 15.77 -19.90
N HIS A 208 10.12 16.26 -20.42
CA HIS A 208 10.34 16.41 -21.85
C HIS A 208 10.81 15.12 -22.55
N SER A 209 11.10 14.02 -21.82
CA SER A 209 11.47 12.73 -22.42
C SER A 209 10.38 11.66 -22.36
N LYS A 210 9.12 12.04 -22.16
CA LYS A 210 8.01 11.08 -22.04
C LYS A 210 7.74 10.24 -23.29
N ALA A 211 8.33 10.56 -24.45
CA ALA A 211 8.21 9.73 -25.65
C ALA A 211 9.17 8.51 -25.66
N LEU A 212 10.15 8.43 -24.75
CA LEU A 212 11.07 7.27 -24.63
C LEU A 212 10.42 6.00 -24.05
N VAL A 213 9.11 5.94 -23.85
CA VAL A 213 8.45 4.90 -23.04
C VAL A 213 8.54 3.53 -23.72
N VAL A 214 9.56 2.75 -23.33
CA VAL A 214 9.86 1.41 -23.89
C VAL A 214 9.48 0.29 -22.91
N LYS A 215 9.42 0.57 -21.61
CA LYS A 215 9.11 -0.43 -20.57
C LYS A 215 7.91 -1.33 -20.85
N ASN A 216 6.86 -0.82 -21.51
CA ASN A 216 5.67 -1.61 -21.81
C ASN A 216 5.92 -2.61 -22.95
N HIS A 217 6.72 -2.25 -23.95
CA HIS A 217 7.14 -3.15 -25.03
C HIS A 217 8.02 -4.28 -24.47
N VAL A 218 8.98 -3.95 -23.61
CA VAL A 218 9.82 -4.93 -22.89
C VAL A 218 8.97 -5.86 -22.03
N LYS A 219 8.01 -5.31 -21.27
CA LYS A 219 7.06 -6.09 -20.47
C LYS A 219 6.27 -7.07 -21.33
N ASN A 220 5.70 -6.59 -22.43
CA ASN A 220 4.84 -7.40 -23.29
C ASN A 220 5.64 -8.51 -23.99
N ALA A 221 6.87 -8.22 -24.45
CA ALA A 221 7.76 -9.22 -25.03
C ALA A 221 8.13 -10.31 -24.01
N ALA A 222 8.50 -9.93 -22.79
CA ALA A 222 8.85 -10.89 -21.74
C ALA A 222 7.66 -11.75 -21.27
N LEU A 223 6.43 -11.22 -21.33
CA LEU A 223 5.24 -12.00 -21.01
C LEU A 223 4.89 -13.02 -22.10
N GLU A 224 5.08 -12.64 -23.37
CA GLU A 224 4.88 -13.49 -24.54
C GLU A 224 5.87 -14.66 -24.57
N ASP A 225 7.15 -14.42 -24.23
CA ASP A 225 8.13 -15.50 -24.14
C ASP A 225 8.01 -16.27 -22.83
N GLY A 226 7.48 -17.48 -22.90
CA GLY A 226 7.28 -18.37 -21.74
C GLY A 226 8.56 -18.74 -20.98
N ARG A 227 9.74 -18.54 -21.57
CA ARG A 227 11.04 -18.84 -20.95
C ARG A 227 11.50 -17.75 -19.99
N LEU A 228 10.99 -16.53 -20.14
CA LEU A 228 11.43 -15.37 -19.37
C LEU A 228 10.62 -15.19 -18.09
N SER A 229 11.33 -14.93 -17.00
CA SER A 229 10.74 -14.46 -15.75
C SER A 229 10.69 -12.94 -15.72
N LEU A 230 9.81 -12.39 -14.88
CA LEU A 230 9.51 -10.96 -14.85
C LEU A 230 9.61 -10.38 -13.44
N VAL A 231 10.23 -9.21 -13.33
CA VAL A 231 10.19 -8.35 -12.13
C VAL A 231 9.48 -7.07 -12.47
N ILE A 232 8.52 -6.68 -11.64
CA ILE A 232 7.70 -5.48 -11.84
C ILE A 232 7.83 -4.58 -10.61
N PRO A 233 8.80 -3.65 -10.61
CA PRO A 233 8.86 -2.58 -9.61
C PRO A 233 7.71 -1.59 -9.85
N ASP A 234 6.79 -1.46 -8.90
CA ASP A 234 5.64 -0.54 -9.00
C ASP A 234 5.46 0.24 -7.69
N THR A 235 5.02 1.49 -7.80
CA THR A 235 4.57 2.28 -6.64
C THR A 235 3.07 2.10 -6.37
N PHE A 236 2.34 1.50 -7.31
CA PHE A 236 0.89 1.28 -7.26
C PHE A 236 0.08 2.57 -7.09
N VAL A 237 0.61 3.69 -7.62
CA VAL A 237 -0.08 4.99 -7.64
C VAL A 237 -0.92 5.16 -8.92
N ARG A 238 -0.76 4.25 -9.89
CA ARG A 238 -1.58 4.21 -11.12
C ARG A 238 -2.98 3.65 -10.84
N SER A 239 -3.88 3.74 -11.82
CA SER A 239 -5.28 3.35 -11.66
C SER A 239 -5.42 1.90 -11.12
N PRO A 240 -6.24 1.67 -10.08
CA PRO A 240 -6.44 0.33 -9.51
C PRO A 240 -6.91 -0.69 -10.55
N GLY A 241 -7.73 -0.26 -11.51
CA GLY A 241 -8.22 -1.11 -12.60
C GLY A 241 -7.09 -1.65 -13.49
N GLY A 242 -6.08 -0.83 -13.81
CA GLY A 242 -4.95 -1.26 -14.63
C GLY A 242 -4.05 -2.27 -13.91
N VAL A 243 -3.77 -2.04 -12.62
CA VAL A 243 -3.00 -2.99 -11.78
C VAL A 243 -3.74 -4.32 -11.65
N LYS A 244 -5.05 -4.26 -11.42
CA LYS A 244 -5.93 -5.43 -11.32
C LYS A 244 -5.92 -6.24 -12.61
N ALA A 245 -6.06 -5.59 -13.77
CA ALA A 245 -6.06 -6.26 -15.06
C ALA A 245 -4.73 -6.95 -15.37
N ASP A 246 -3.60 -6.28 -15.11
CA ASP A 246 -2.26 -6.90 -15.23
C ASP A 246 -2.16 -8.13 -14.32
N PHE A 247 -2.53 -7.99 -13.04
CA PHE A 247 -2.49 -9.08 -12.07
C PHE A 247 -3.33 -10.30 -12.49
N GLU A 248 -4.59 -10.08 -12.87
CA GLU A 248 -5.50 -11.15 -13.30
C GLU A 248 -5.03 -11.83 -14.58
N THR A 249 -4.37 -11.08 -15.47
CA THR A 249 -3.75 -11.64 -16.67
C THR A 249 -2.58 -12.54 -16.30
N TYR A 250 -1.71 -12.10 -15.39
CA TYR A 250 -0.51 -12.84 -15.02
C TYR A 250 -0.80 -14.07 -14.19
N GLU A 251 -1.83 -14.01 -13.35
CA GLU A 251 -2.31 -15.19 -12.63
C GLU A 251 -2.63 -16.32 -13.61
N LYS A 252 -3.26 -16.06 -14.76
CA LYS A 252 -3.63 -17.10 -15.75
C LYS A 252 -2.43 -17.81 -16.40
N LEU A 253 -1.23 -17.26 -16.28
CA LEU A 253 -0.01 -17.84 -16.84
C LEU A 253 0.45 -19.04 -16.00
N ASP A 254 1.14 -19.99 -16.62
CA ASP A 254 1.84 -21.03 -15.87
C ASP A 254 3.14 -20.48 -15.28
N ALA A 255 2.98 -19.71 -14.20
CA ALA A 255 4.05 -18.99 -13.52
C ALA A 255 3.85 -19.06 -12.00
N VAL A 256 4.94 -18.98 -11.26
CA VAL A 256 4.89 -18.66 -9.83
C VAL A 256 4.81 -17.15 -9.71
N GLN A 257 3.75 -16.66 -9.09
CA GLN A 257 3.63 -15.25 -8.76
C GLN A 257 4.09 -15.00 -7.32
N ALA A 258 4.83 -13.91 -7.11
CA ALA A 258 5.22 -13.44 -5.79
C ALA A 258 5.06 -11.93 -5.65
N PHE A 259 4.88 -11.48 -4.42
CA PHE A 259 4.89 -10.05 -4.07
C PHE A 259 5.94 -9.77 -2.99
N ALA A 260 6.83 -8.83 -3.24
CA ALA A 260 7.79 -8.31 -2.29
C ALA A 260 7.46 -6.84 -1.96
N GLU A 261 7.37 -6.51 -0.68
CA GLU A 261 7.18 -5.13 -0.22
C GLU A 261 8.50 -4.60 0.36
N VAL A 262 8.95 -3.44 -0.11
CA VAL A 262 10.00 -2.67 0.55
C VAL A 262 9.37 -1.89 1.71
N ARG A 263 9.83 -2.17 2.93
CA ARG A 263 9.23 -1.66 4.16
C ARG A 263 10.26 -1.03 5.10
N GLU A 264 9.80 -0.06 5.88
CA GLU A 264 10.53 0.51 7.02
C GLU A 264 10.79 -0.51 8.15
N GLU A 265 11.86 -0.26 8.91
CA GLU A 265 12.05 -0.87 10.22
C GLU A 265 10.96 -0.36 11.18
N LYS A 266 10.46 -1.26 12.04
CA LYS A 266 9.38 -0.94 12.99
C LYS A 266 9.82 0.23 13.88
N GLY A 267 9.03 1.31 13.88
CA GLY A 267 9.31 2.52 14.66
C GLY A 267 10.20 3.55 13.97
N PHE A 268 10.68 3.29 12.75
CA PHE A 268 11.65 4.14 12.04
C PHE A 268 11.11 4.67 10.71
N ARG A 269 9.85 5.10 10.68
CA ARG A 269 9.21 5.63 9.48
C ARG A 269 9.91 6.88 8.94
N ASP A 270 10.30 7.80 9.83
CA ASP A 270 10.94 9.06 9.43
C ASP A 270 12.35 8.85 8.89
N ARG A 271 13.09 7.91 9.47
CA ARG A 271 14.37 7.41 8.92
C ARG A 271 14.16 6.86 7.52
N PHE A 272 13.16 5.99 7.32
CA PHE A 272 12.87 5.45 5.99
C PHE A 272 12.53 6.55 4.99
N GLN A 273 11.65 7.49 5.34
CA GLN A 273 11.30 8.63 4.50
C GLN A 273 12.53 9.47 4.13
N THR A 274 13.41 9.72 5.10
CA THR A 274 14.66 10.45 4.89
C THR A 274 15.58 9.71 3.92
N SER A 275 15.82 8.41 4.14
CA SER A 275 16.64 7.60 3.24
C SER A 275 16.07 7.52 1.82
N VAL A 276 14.75 7.42 1.67
CA VAL A 276 14.09 7.48 0.35
C VAL A 276 14.30 8.84 -0.33
N LYS A 277 14.19 9.95 0.41
CA LYS A 277 14.49 11.28 -0.10
C LYS A 277 15.95 11.37 -0.57
N LYS A 278 16.92 11.01 0.29
CA LYS A 278 18.35 11.12 -0.06
C LYS A 278 18.73 10.24 -1.25
N MET A 279 18.18 9.03 -1.36
CA MET A 279 18.34 8.20 -2.55
C MET A 279 17.72 8.84 -3.80
N GLY A 280 16.54 9.46 -3.65
CA GLY A 280 15.90 10.21 -4.73
C GLY A 280 16.73 11.39 -5.21
N ASP A 281 17.27 12.19 -4.28
CA ASP A 281 18.09 13.36 -4.57
C ASP A 281 19.42 12.97 -5.20
N SER A 282 20.11 11.95 -4.64
CA SER A 282 21.36 11.42 -5.19
C SER A 282 21.21 10.86 -6.61
N ARG A 283 20.02 10.36 -6.97
CA ARG A 283 19.71 9.95 -8.34
C ARG A 283 19.36 11.14 -9.22
N ALA A 284 18.74 12.18 -8.66
CA ALA A 284 18.33 13.35 -9.43
C ALA A 284 19.54 14.18 -9.85
N TRP A 285 20.47 14.44 -8.94
CA TRP A 285 21.51 15.44 -9.10
C TRP A 285 22.92 14.86 -9.04
N ASN A 286 23.77 15.37 -9.91
CA ASN A 286 25.18 15.03 -9.90
C ASN A 286 25.91 15.80 -8.78
N SER A 287 26.75 15.10 -8.02
CA SER A 287 27.59 15.68 -6.95
C SER A 287 29.07 15.75 -7.33
N LYS A 288 29.45 15.23 -8.50
CA LYS A 288 30.84 15.15 -8.97
C LYS A 288 31.10 16.16 -10.08
N ALA A 289 32.33 16.64 -10.21
CA ALA A 289 32.73 17.42 -11.37
C ALA A 289 32.58 16.54 -12.64
N PHE A 290 31.97 17.11 -13.68
CA PHE A 290 31.86 16.53 -15.00
C PHE A 290 32.50 17.51 -15.98
N ASN A 291 33.54 17.07 -16.67
CA ASN A 291 34.35 17.90 -17.54
C ASN A 291 33.95 17.67 -19.01
N PRO A 292 34.11 18.67 -19.90
CA PRO A 292 33.78 18.56 -21.31
C PRO A 292 34.39 17.35 -22.04
N GLU A 293 35.60 16.93 -21.66
CA GLU A 293 36.32 15.80 -22.28
C GLU A 293 35.64 14.45 -21.99
N GLN A 294 34.72 14.41 -21.01
CA GLN A 294 33.95 13.22 -20.65
C GLN A 294 32.67 13.07 -21.47
N ILE A 295 32.30 14.05 -22.29
CA ILE A 295 31.10 13.98 -23.13
C ILE A 295 31.30 12.88 -24.18
N SER A 296 30.42 11.88 -24.15
CA SER A 296 30.38 10.82 -25.16
C SER A 296 28.96 10.28 -25.32
N LEU A 297 28.61 9.86 -26.53
CA LEU A 297 27.27 9.40 -26.88
C LEU A 297 26.80 8.22 -26.01
N ASN A 298 27.71 7.29 -25.69
CA ASN A 298 27.45 6.10 -24.88
C ASN A 298 27.99 6.21 -23.44
N ASN A 299 28.23 7.43 -22.93
CA ASN A 299 28.65 7.59 -21.54
C ASN A 299 27.50 7.27 -20.58
N ARG A 300 27.61 6.14 -19.87
CA ARG A 300 26.64 5.70 -18.86
C ARG A 300 27.07 6.03 -17.43
N ALA A 301 28.30 6.49 -17.24
CA ALA A 301 28.90 6.74 -15.92
C ALA A 301 28.68 8.19 -15.43
N ILE A 302 27.50 8.74 -15.70
CA ILE A 302 27.16 10.15 -15.40
C ILE A 302 26.76 10.34 -13.93
N GLY A 303 26.27 9.28 -13.28
CA GLY A 303 25.96 9.28 -11.84
C GLY A 303 24.65 9.97 -11.44
N CYS A 304 23.87 10.51 -12.39
CA CYS A 304 22.52 11.04 -12.13
C CYS A 304 21.59 10.84 -13.34
N GLU A 305 20.28 10.99 -13.11
CA GLU A 305 19.23 10.84 -14.12
C GLU A 305 18.46 12.14 -14.41
N SER A 306 18.63 13.20 -13.61
CA SER A 306 17.80 14.41 -13.67
C SER A 306 16.29 14.09 -13.58
N LYS A 307 15.95 13.25 -12.60
CA LYS A 307 14.57 12.91 -12.22
C LYS A 307 14.30 13.35 -10.78
N VAL A 308 13.71 14.53 -10.66
CA VAL A 308 13.37 15.18 -9.38
C VAL A 308 12.61 14.22 -8.47
N TYR A 309 13.04 14.15 -7.21
CA TYR A 309 12.29 13.47 -6.17
C TYR A 309 11.09 14.31 -5.74
N GLN A 310 9.90 13.69 -5.70
CA GLN A 310 8.68 14.34 -5.22
C GLN A 310 8.25 13.68 -3.90
N GLY A 311 8.43 14.41 -2.80
CA GLY A 311 8.17 13.89 -1.44
C GLY A 311 6.73 13.46 -1.20
N SER A 312 5.75 14.08 -1.88
CA SER A 312 4.34 13.70 -1.81
C SER A 312 4.08 12.26 -2.29
N TYR A 313 4.89 11.74 -3.22
CA TYR A 313 4.76 10.37 -3.69
C TYR A 313 5.24 9.32 -2.69
N PHE A 314 5.90 9.70 -1.60
CA PHE A 314 6.29 8.75 -0.56
C PHE A 314 5.05 8.12 0.09
N LYS A 315 4.13 8.96 0.60
CA LYS A 315 2.88 8.51 1.25
C LYS A 315 1.99 7.74 0.26
N LEU A 316 1.86 8.25 -0.98
CA LEU A 316 1.08 7.58 -2.02
C LEU A 316 1.63 6.20 -2.36
N GLY A 317 2.96 6.06 -2.48
CA GLY A 317 3.60 4.77 -2.73
C GLY A 317 3.44 3.77 -1.58
N LEU A 318 3.52 4.21 -0.32
CA LEU A 318 3.22 3.37 0.84
C LEU A 318 1.77 2.86 0.80
N ASN A 319 0.82 3.77 0.59
CA ASN A 319 -0.60 3.44 0.58
C ASN A 319 -0.95 2.49 -0.58
N GLY A 320 -0.48 2.79 -1.78
CA GLY A 320 -0.67 1.94 -2.97
C GLY A 320 -0.08 0.54 -2.76
N THR A 321 1.11 0.45 -2.19
CA THR A 321 1.76 -0.83 -1.90
C THR A 321 0.99 -1.65 -0.87
N LYS A 322 0.55 -1.04 0.24
CA LYS A 322 -0.32 -1.67 1.23
C LYS A 322 -1.62 -2.14 0.58
N LEU A 323 -2.16 -1.36 -0.37
CA LEU A 323 -3.38 -1.68 -1.10
C LEU A 323 -3.25 -2.92 -1.95
N PHE A 324 -2.20 -2.95 -2.78
CA PHE A 324 -1.90 -4.10 -3.60
C PHE A 324 -1.55 -5.33 -2.77
N LYS A 325 -0.79 -5.21 -1.67
CA LYS A 325 -0.47 -6.33 -0.76
C LYS A 325 -1.72 -7.03 -0.25
N THR A 326 -2.71 -6.27 0.20
CA THR A 326 -3.98 -6.82 0.67
C THR A 326 -4.69 -7.56 -0.46
N TYR A 327 -4.81 -6.93 -1.63
CA TYR A 327 -5.41 -7.55 -2.82
C TYR A 327 -4.68 -8.84 -3.25
N TYR A 328 -3.35 -8.80 -3.34
CA TYR A 328 -2.48 -9.92 -3.67
C TYR A 328 -2.68 -11.10 -2.73
N LYS A 329 -2.68 -10.86 -1.41
CA LYS A 329 -2.93 -11.89 -0.40
C LYS A 329 -4.27 -12.57 -0.60
N TYR A 330 -5.31 -11.84 -1.01
CA TYR A 330 -6.63 -12.43 -1.23
C TYR A 330 -6.76 -13.15 -2.58
N ARG A 331 -6.14 -12.64 -3.65
CA ARG A 331 -6.39 -13.13 -5.01
C ARG A 331 -5.33 -14.06 -5.58
N SER A 332 -4.07 -13.98 -5.14
CA SER A 332 -2.99 -14.76 -5.76
C SER A 332 -3.12 -16.25 -5.48
N ARG A 333 -2.80 -17.11 -6.46
CA ARG A 333 -2.75 -18.57 -6.23
C ARG A 333 -1.62 -18.99 -5.30
N ASP A 334 -0.43 -18.43 -5.49
CA ASP A 334 0.78 -18.86 -4.79
C ASP A 334 0.88 -18.30 -3.37
N LYS A 335 0.25 -17.15 -3.10
CA LYS A 335 0.25 -16.48 -1.79
C LYS A 335 1.64 -16.17 -1.22
N ILE A 336 2.67 -16.12 -2.07
CA ILE A 336 4.06 -15.84 -1.67
C ILE A 336 4.21 -14.34 -1.41
N ASN A 337 4.48 -13.97 -0.17
CA ASN A 337 4.70 -12.58 0.24
C ASN A 337 6.08 -12.45 0.90
N LEU A 338 6.92 -11.59 0.35
CA LEU A 338 8.22 -11.21 0.89
C LEU A 338 8.18 -9.80 1.47
N THR A 339 9.04 -9.53 2.44
CA THR A 339 9.30 -8.19 2.96
C THR A 339 10.79 -7.94 2.86
N ILE A 340 11.14 -6.89 2.10
CA ILE A 340 12.50 -6.37 1.95
C ILE A 340 12.61 -5.22 2.95
N MET A 341 13.41 -5.41 3.99
CA MET A 341 13.63 -4.36 4.99
C MET A 341 14.56 -3.29 4.42
N ASN A 342 14.11 -2.03 4.42
CA ASN A 342 14.98 -0.90 4.17
C ASN A 342 15.48 -0.34 5.51
N ASP A 343 16.68 -0.75 5.88
CA ASP A 343 17.39 -0.21 7.04
C ASP A 343 18.55 0.69 6.64
N LEU A 344 18.52 1.25 5.42
CA LEU A 344 19.52 2.20 4.97
C LEU A 344 19.42 3.47 5.82
N ILE A 345 20.56 3.95 6.30
CA ILE A 345 20.69 5.25 6.96
C ILE A 345 21.74 6.10 6.27
N TYR A 346 21.55 7.40 6.39
CA TYR A 346 22.53 8.41 6.07
C TYR A 346 22.99 9.03 7.38
N LEU A 347 24.30 9.17 7.55
CA LEU A 347 24.91 9.82 8.70
C LEU A 347 25.63 11.08 8.22
N VAL A 348 25.52 12.18 8.94
CA VAL A 348 26.31 13.41 8.71
C VAL A 348 27.23 13.65 9.88
N ARG A 349 28.36 14.29 9.59
CA ARG A 349 29.31 14.72 10.61
C ARG A 349 28.74 15.91 11.38
N ASP A 350 28.73 15.80 12.70
CA ASP A 350 28.44 16.86 13.67
C ASP A 350 29.75 17.23 14.36
N ASP A 351 30.15 18.49 14.23
CA ASP A 351 31.41 19.03 14.76
C ASP A 351 31.59 18.82 16.27
N LYS A 352 30.49 18.55 17.01
CA LYS A 352 30.50 18.34 18.46
C LYS A 352 30.33 16.89 18.90
N ASN A 353 29.69 16.04 18.09
CA ASN A 353 29.23 14.70 18.52
C ASN A 353 29.66 13.53 17.60
N GLY A 354 30.51 13.78 16.59
CA GLY A 354 30.91 12.74 15.64
C GLY A 354 29.84 12.49 14.59
N TRP A 355 29.45 11.22 14.34
CA TRP A 355 28.45 10.88 13.31
C TRP A 355 27.03 10.87 13.90
N ARG A 356 26.11 11.62 13.29
CA ARG A 356 24.67 11.60 13.64
C ARG A 356 23.81 11.17 12.45
N GLU A 357 22.64 10.59 12.71
CA GLU A 357 21.68 10.30 11.64
C GLU A 357 21.20 11.59 10.96
N CYS A 358 21.07 11.51 9.64
CA CYS A 358 20.49 12.58 8.85
C CYS A 358 19.00 12.73 9.17
N GLU A 359 18.58 13.97 9.29
CA GLU A 359 17.19 14.39 9.32
C GLU A 359 16.68 14.66 7.89
N TYR A 360 15.35 14.76 7.77
CA TYR A 360 14.70 14.99 6.49
C TYR A 360 15.22 16.25 5.78
N HIS A 361 15.45 17.32 6.54
CA HIS A 361 15.87 18.64 6.07
C HIS A 361 17.39 18.78 5.86
N ASP A 362 18.21 17.83 6.34
CA ASP A 362 19.66 17.93 6.18
C ASP A 362 20.04 17.98 4.70
N ASN A 363 20.76 19.00 4.26
CA ASN A 363 21.22 19.08 2.88
C ASN A 363 22.51 18.27 2.70
N LEU A 364 22.51 17.37 1.72
CA LEU A 364 23.70 16.61 1.29
C LEU A 364 24.26 17.13 -0.04
N ASP A 365 23.67 18.19 -0.60
CA ASP A 365 24.24 18.90 -1.75
C ASP A 365 25.63 19.42 -1.38
N ALA A 366 26.55 19.39 -2.34
CA ALA A 366 27.98 19.69 -2.18
C ALA A 366 28.78 18.81 -1.20
N LYS A 367 28.17 17.81 -0.54
CA LYS A 367 28.86 16.94 0.43
C LYS A 367 29.47 15.69 -0.21
N HIS A 368 30.57 15.21 0.34
CA HIS A 368 31.30 14.03 -0.13
C HIS A 368 31.08 12.80 0.77
N GLU A 369 30.66 11.68 0.18
CA GLU A 369 30.51 10.40 0.88
C GLU A 369 31.88 9.92 1.40
N GLY A 370 31.96 9.54 2.67
CA GLY A 370 33.21 9.16 3.34
C GLY A 370 33.92 10.30 4.06
N VAL A 371 33.51 11.55 3.83
CA VAL A 371 34.10 12.74 4.48
C VAL A 371 33.05 13.50 5.28
N ASP A 372 31.99 13.93 4.59
CA ASP A 372 30.93 14.79 5.14
C ASP A 372 29.70 13.99 5.55
N PHE A 373 29.45 12.88 4.86
CA PHE A 373 28.37 11.95 5.15
C PHE A 373 28.78 10.49 4.92
N LEU A 374 28.12 9.56 5.60
CA LEU A 374 28.24 8.11 5.35
C LEU A 374 26.88 7.54 5.00
N ARG A 375 26.88 6.50 4.16
CA ARG A 375 25.71 5.69 3.87
C ARG A 375 25.99 4.25 4.27
N MET A 376 25.16 3.70 5.15
CA MET A 376 25.28 2.33 5.62
C MET A 376 23.94 1.79 6.11
N THR A 377 23.88 0.50 6.39
CA THR A 377 22.75 -0.12 7.10
C THR A 377 22.74 0.30 8.57
N ALA A 378 21.57 0.47 9.17
CA ALA A 378 21.42 0.70 10.61
C ALA A 378 22.05 -0.43 11.43
N ARG A 379 22.01 -1.68 10.91
CA ARG A 379 22.71 -2.82 11.53
C ARG A 379 24.21 -2.60 11.66
N ALA A 380 24.89 -2.18 10.58
CA ALA A 380 26.32 -1.89 10.62
C ALA A 380 26.66 -0.79 11.63
N TYR A 381 25.86 0.28 11.67
CA TYR A 381 26.05 1.39 12.60
C TYR A 381 25.86 0.96 14.06
N ASN A 382 24.78 0.25 14.36
CA ASN A 382 24.51 -0.27 15.70
C ASN A 382 25.57 -1.28 16.15
N TYR A 383 26.04 -2.13 15.25
CA TYR A 383 27.12 -3.07 15.54
C TYR A 383 28.42 -2.34 15.89
N TRP A 384 28.79 -1.33 15.12
CA TRP A 384 29.95 -0.48 15.44
C TRP A 384 29.79 0.18 16.80
N LYS A 385 28.63 0.81 17.06
CA LYS A 385 28.37 1.51 18.34
C LYS A 385 28.48 0.57 19.54
N ALA A 386 28.09 -0.69 19.40
CA ALA A 386 28.14 -1.67 20.48
C ALA A 386 29.52 -2.33 20.67
N ASN A 387 30.33 -2.48 19.61
CA ASN A 387 31.54 -3.33 19.64
C ASN A 387 32.85 -2.60 19.31
N HIS A 388 32.77 -1.47 18.61
CA HIS A 388 33.92 -0.79 18.00
C HIS A 388 33.86 0.74 18.17
N ALA A 389 33.13 1.25 19.17
CA ALA A 389 32.97 2.69 19.40
C ALA A 389 34.28 3.46 19.61
N ASN A 390 35.38 2.76 19.96
CA ASN A 390 36.71 3.33 20.12
C ASN A 390 37.46 3.55 18.79
N GLU A 391 36.96 3.03 17.67
CA GLU A 391 37.51 3.25 16.33
C GLU A 391 36.63 4.23 15.56
N PRO A 392 37.19 5.20 14.80
CA PRO A 392 36.37 6.09 13.97
C PRO A 392 35.48 5.30 13.00
N LEU A 393 34.18 5.59 12.99
CA LEU A 393 33.18 4.83 12.23
C LEU A 393 33.51 4.72 10.73
N ASP A 394 34.00 5.78 10.13
CA ASP A 394 34.41 5.86 8.72
C ASP A 394 35.57 4.91 8.40
N GLN A 395 36.57 4.85 9.28
CA GLN A 395 37.71 3.94 9.17
C GLN A 395 37.27 2.49 9.37
N TRP A 396 36.53 2.23 10.45
CA TRP A 396 36.01 0.90 10.76
C TRP A 396 35.11 0.37 9.64
N TYR A 397 34.17 1.19 9.14
CA TYR A 397 33.23 0.76 8.12
C TYR A 397 33.96 0.46 6.80
N SER A 398 34.95 1.27 6.44
CA SER A 398 35.76 1.06 5.24
C SER A 398 36.64 -0.19 5.33
N LYS A 399 37.24 -0.47 6.49
CA LYS A 399 38.17 -1.59 6.68
C LYS A 399 37.47 -2.92 7.00
N HIS A 400 36.39 -2.88 7.76
CA HIS A 400 35.75 -4.06 8.36
C HIS A 400 34.25 -4.17 8.05
N GLY A 401 33.51 -3.06 8.10
CA GLY A 401 32.05 -3.09 7.98
C GLY A 401 31.55 -3.50 6.60
N LYS A 402 32.13 -2.93 5.53
CA LYS A 402 31.71 -3.15 4.13
C LYS A 402 31.80 -4.61 3.68
N SER A 403 32.79 -5.36 4.16
CA SER A 403 33.01 -6.76 3.75
C SER A 403 32.15 -7.77 4.51
N ARG A 404 31.51 -7.37 5.61
CA ARG A 404 30.68 -8.27 6.42
C ARG A 404 29.26 -8.36 5.85
N GLN A 405 28.98 -9.42 5.09
CA GLN A 405 27.67 -9.67 4.47
C GLN A 405 26.50 -9.61 5.46
N THR A 406 26.67 -10.13 6.69
CA THR A 406 25.62 -10.08 7.72
C THR A 406 25.20 -8.65 8.11
N LEU A 407 26.08 -7.67 7.90
CA LEU A 407 25.80 -6.27 8.15
C LEU A 407 25.23 -5.59 6.90
N THR A 408 25.74 -5.91 5.71
CA THR A 408 25.45 -5.16 4.47
C THR A 408 24.39 -5.79 3.56
N GLN A 409 24.10 -7.09 3.69
CA GLN A 409 23.09 -7.77 2.88
C GLN A 409 21.69 -7.33 3.27
N GLN A 410 20.77 -7.33 2.30
CA GLN A 410 19.37 -7.01 2.53
C GLN A 410 18.73 -8.04 3.47
N VAL A 411 17.94 -7.56 4.43
CA VAL A 411 17.13 -8.44 5.26
C VAL A 411 15.81 -8.69 4.55
N ILE A 412 15.61 -9.96 4.18
CA ILE A 412 14.43 -10.41 3.46
C ILE A 412 13.75 -11.49 4.29
N THR A 413 12.48 -11.29 4.56
CA THR A 413 11.63 -12.28 5.24
C THR A 413 10.55 -12.75 4.29
N CYS A 414 10.24 -14.04 4.31
CA CYS A 414 9.14 -14.61 3.53
C CYS A 414 8.08 -15.17 4.46
N LYS A 415 6.80 -14.95 4.12
CA LYS A 415 5.67 -15.62 4.74
C LYS A 415 4.89 -16.38 3.65
N LYS A 416 4.97 -17.72 3.69
CA LYS A 416 4.08 -18.61 2.92
C LYS A 416 2.77 -18.75 3.69
N ASN A 417 1.67 -18.28 3.13
CA ASN A 417 0.37 -18.28 3.80
C ASN A 417 -0.32 -19.66 3.71
N GLN A 418 0.24 -20.69 4.35
CA GLN A 418 -0.31 -22.08 4.33
C GLN A 418 -1.70 -22.21 4.97
N LYS A 419 -2.08 -21.27 5.84
CA LYS A 419 -3.37 -21.24 6.54
C LYS A 419 -4.58 -21.26 5.60
N TYR A 420 -4.41 -20.84 4.35
CA TYR A 420 -5.48 -20.76 3.36
C TYR A 420 -5.59 -21.98 2.43
N PHE A 421 -4.63 -22.91 2.47
CA PHE A 421 -4.57 -24.06 1.54
C PHE A 421 -5.65 -25.12 1.82
N LYS A 422 -6.02 -25.32 3.09
CA LYS A 422 -7.06 -26.30 3.50
C LYS A 422 -8.50 -25.81 3.26
N HIS A 423 -8.67 -24.52 2.97
CA HIS A 423 -9.99 -23.93 2.75
C HIS A 423 -10.39 -23.85 1.27
N SER A 424 -9.48 -24.14 0.33
CA SER A 424 -9.68 -23.96 -1.12
C SER A 424 -10.68 -24.95 -1.75
N ALA A 425 -10.79 -26.19 -1.27
CA ALA A 425 -11.76 -27.17 -1.79
C ALA A 425 -13.21 -26.77 -1.44
N LEU A 426 -13.43 -26.25 -0.22
CA LEU A 426 -14.72 -25.68 0.20
C LEU A 426 -14.98 -24.32 -0.45
N TRP A 427 -13.93 -23.52 -0.66
CA TRP A 427 -13.98 -22.25 -1.37
C TRP A 427 -14.28 -22.41 -2.87
N ASN A 428 -13.81 -23.47 -3.55
CA ASN A 428 -14.16 -23.73 -4.95
C ASN A 428 -15.66 -24.10 -5.07
N LEU A 429 -16.22 -24.78 -4.07
CA LEU A 429 -17.67 -25.03 -3.96
C LEU A 429 -18.48 -23.74 -3.73
N LEU A 430 -17.90 -22.75 -3.03
CA LEU A 430 -18.52 -21.44 -2.73
C LEU A 430 -18.25 -20.37 -3.80
N ASN A 431 -17.12 -20.42 -4.53
CA ASN A 431 -16.74 -19.46 -5.59
C ASN A 431 -17.30 -19.77 -6.97
N PHE A 432 -17.69 -21.02 -7.24
CA PHE A 432 -18.61 -21.28 -8.36
C PHE A 432 -20.02 -20.71 -8.10
N ASN A 433 -20.29 -20.26 -6.87
CA ASN A 433 -21.56 -19.72 -6.41
C ASN A 433 -21.43 -18.28 -5.91
N GLY A 434 -20.84 -17.40 -6.72
CA GLY A 434 -21.34 -16.03 -6.70
C GLY A 434 -22.84 -16.13 -6.97
N ILE A 435 -23.68 -15.77 -6.00
CA ILE A 435 -25.04 -15.32 -6.31
C ILE A 435 -24.85 -14.05 -7.13
N ARG A 436 -24.52 -14.20 -8.41
CA ARG A 436 -24.90 -13.23 -9.40
C ARG A 436 -26.41 -13.38 -9.48
N PRO A 437 -27.21 -12.35 -9.19
CA PRO A 437 -28.54 -12.30 -9.74
C PRO A 437 -28.35 -12.13 -11.25
N ASN A 438 -28.10 -13.23 -11.95
CA ASN A 438 -28.47 -13.29 -13.36
C ASN A 438 -29.99 -13.16 -13.34
N PHE A 439 -30.47 -11.99 -13.76
CA PHE A 439 -31.87 -11.57 -13.86
C PHE A 439 -32.75 -12.49 -14.74
N PHE A 440 -32.29 -13.70 -15.07
CA PHE A 440 -32.97 -14.70 -15.90
C PHE A 440 -32.82 -16.15 -15.40
N SER A 441 -32.50 -16.43 -14.13
CA SER A 441 -32.60 -17.82 -13.62
C SER A 441 -34.05 -18.21 -13.32
N ASN A 442 -34.53 -19.30 -13.91
CA ASN A 442 -35.87 -19.85 -13.70
C ASN A 442 -36.10 -20.18 -12.21
N LYS A 443 -37.20 -19.73 -11.61
CA LYS A 443 -37.56 -20.00 -10.20
C LYS A 443 -37.49 -21.49 -9.84
N ALA A 444 -37.85 -22.37 -10.78
CA ALA A 444 -37.75 -23.81 -10.60
C ALA A 444 -36.30 -24.31 -10.47
N GLU A 445 -35.36 -23.64 -11.15
CA GLU A 445 -33.93 -23.96 -11.13
C GLU A 445 -33.28 -23.55 -9.80
N ASN A 446 -33.61 -22.37 -9.29
CA ASN A 446 -33.15 -21.93 -7.96
C ASN A 446 -33.71 -22.83 -6.83
N LYS A 447 -34.98 -23.23 -6.92
CA LYS A 447 -35.57 -24.19 -5.97
C LYS A 447 -34.84 -25.53 -5.99
N ARG A 448 -34.58 -26.09 -7.19
CA ARG A 448 -33.82 -27.34 -7.35
C ARG A 448 -32.39 -27.20 -6.79
N ARG A 449 -31.75 -26.05 -7.01
CA ARG A 449 -30.41 -25.76 -6.50
C ARG A 449 -30.38 -25.73 -4.96
N LEU A 450 -31.32 -25.03 -4.33
CA LEU A 450 -31.43 -24.97 -2.86
C LEU A 450 -31.71 -26.35 -2.27
N GLN A 451 -32.60 -27.13 -2.88
CA GLN A 451 -32.89 -28.51 -2.46
C GLN A 451 -31.66 -29.42 -2.55
N HIS A 452 -30.89 -29.32 -3.64
CA HIS A 452 -29.66 -30.09 -3.80
C HIS A 452 -28.60 -29.71 -2.75
N GLN A 453 -28.44 -28.42 -2.47
CA GLN A 453 -27.51 -27.93 -1.45
C GLN A 453 -27.88 -28.38 -0.03
N ILE A 454 -29.18 -28.39 0.29
CA ILE A 454 -29.73 -28.93 1.54
C ILE A 454 -29.34 -30.40 1.71
N SER A 455 -29.44 -31.20 0.65
CA SER A 455 -29.07 -32.62 0.65
C SER A 455 -27.57 -32.82 0.90
N VAL A 456 -26.72 -32.12 0.15
CA VAL A 456 -25.24 -32.24 0.27
C VAL A 456 -24.76 -31.82 1.67
N ASN A 457 -25.36 -30.78 2.23
CA ASN A 457 -25.00 -30.30 3.56
C ASN A 457 -25.52 -31.23 4.68
N GLU A 458 -26.65 -31.92 4.48
CA GLU A 458 -27.12 -33.01 5.36
C GLU A 458 -26.15 -34.19 5.39
N GLU A 459 -25.68 -34.65 4.23
CA GLU A 459 -24.65 -35.71 4.16
C GLU A 459 -23.36 -35.32 4.89
N SER A 460 -22.96 -34.05 4.77
CA SER A 460 -21.77 -33.51 5.45
C SER A 460 -21.95 -33.43 6.97
N ILE A 461 -23.14 -33.09 7.44
CA ILE A 461 -23.51 -33.10 8.86
C ILE A 461 -23.44 -34.53 9.40
N GLU A 462 -24.06 -35.49 8.70
CA GLU A 462 -24.08 -36.90 9.12
C GLU A 462 -22.66 -37.49 9.16
N ALA A 463 -21.81 -37.17 8.18
CA ALA A 463 -20.42 -37.58 8.15
C ALA A 463 -19.63 -37.03 9.36
N LEU A 464 -19.82 -35.74 9.68
CA LEU A 464 -19.18 -35.11 10.84
C LEU A 464 -19.67 -35.70 12.17
N GLU A 465 -20.96 -35.97 12.29
CA GLU A 465 -21.54 -36.62 13.48
C GLU A 465 -20.98 -38.02 13.69
N LYS A 466 -20.86 -38.82 12.62
CA LYS A 466 -20.22 -40.14 12.66
C LYS A 466 -18.73 -40.06 13.00
N GLU A 467 -18.02 -39.05 12.50
CA GLU A 467 -16.61 -38.84 12.79
C GLU A 467 -16.40 -38.44 14.26
N ILE A 468 -17.22 -37.53 14.78
CA ILE A 468 -17.19 -37.10 16.20
C ILE A 468 -17.51 -38.29 17.11
N ALA A 469 -18.51 -39.11 16.78
CA ALA A 469 -18.89 -40.28 17.58
C ALA A 469 -17.77 -41.33 17.68
N LYS A 470 -16.83 -41.37 16.73
CA LYS A 470 -15.69 -42.29 16.72
C LYS A 470 -14.45 -41.77 17.43
N MET A 471 -14.41 -40.49 17.81
CA MET A 471 -13.21 -39.88 18.39
C MET A 471 -13.10 -40.10 19.90
N LYS A 472 -11.88 -40.44 20.35
CA LYS A 472 -11.51 -40.56 21.77
C LYS A 472 -10.69 -39.36 22.29
N ASP A 473 -10.23 -38.48 21.40
CA ASP A 473 -9.42 -37.30 21.70
C ASP A 473 -10.31 -36.06 21.85
N LEU A 474 -10.38 -35.52 23.08
CA LEU A 474 -11.24 -34.39 23.45
C LEU A 474 -10.87 -33.09 22.72
N GLY A 475 -9.60 -32.84 22.40
CA GLY A 475 -9.16 -31.59 21.77
C GLY A 475 -9.54 -31.51 20.28
N LYS A 476 -9.48 -32.64 19.57
CA LYS A 476 -9.96 -32.72 18.17
C LYS A 476 -11.48 -32.75 18.08
N ALA A 477 -12.15 -33.34 19.08
CA ALA A 477 -13.60 -33.36 19.16
C ALA A 477 -14.18 -31.93 19.23
N GLU A 478 -13.54 -31.01 19.95
CA GLU A 478 -14.00 -29.62 20.07
C GLU A 478 -13.96 -28.86 18.72
N SER A 479 -12.90 -29.05 17.94
CA SER A 479 -12.76 -28.46 16.59
C SER A 479 -13.84 -28.98 15.64
N LEU A 480 -14.10 -30.30 15.64
CA LEU A 480 -15.14 -30.91 14.82
C LEU A 480 -16.55 -30.52 15.28
N GLN A 481 -16.79 -30.38 16.59
CA GLN A 481 -18.07 -29.89 17.11
C GLN A 481 -18.35 -28.44 16.69
N LYS A 482 -17.32 -27.59 16.66
CA LYS A 482 -17.44 -26.22 16.13
C LYS A 482 -17.81 -26.23 14.65
N LYS A 483 -17.17 -27.10 13.87
CA LYS A 483 -17.47 -27.31 12.45
C LYS A 483 -18.90 -27.82 12.25
N LEU A 484 -19.34 -28.80 13.03
CA LEU A 484 -20.71 -29.33 13.01
C LEU A 484 -21.75 -28.22 13.28
N LYS A 485 -21.53 -27.38 14.30
CA LYS A 485 -22.41 -26.23 14.61
C LYS A 485 -22.54 -25.26 13.43
N GLN A 486 -21.46 -25.04 12.68
CA GLN A 486 -21.48 -24.16 11.52
C GLN A 486 -22.27 -24.77 10.35
N TYR A 487 -22.11 -26.08 10.09
CA TYR A 487 -22.89 -26.79 9.07
C TYR A 487 -24.39 -26.82 9.43
N GLN A 488 -24.73 -27.00 10.71
CA GLN A 488 -26.10 -26.93 11.20
C GLN A 488 -26.72 -25.52 11.09
N LEU A 489 -25.92 -24.46 11.25
CA LEU A 489 -26.36 -23.08 11.04
C LEU A 489 -26.61 -22.81 9.55
N LEU A 490 -25.70 -23.24 8.67
CA LEU A 490 -25.88 -23.15 7.23
C LEU A 490 -27.13 -23.91 6.78
N GLN A 491 -27.38 -25.10 7.33
CA GLN A 491 -28.57 -25.89 7.03
C GLN A 491 -29.87 -25.14 7.36
N ARG A 492 -29.91 -24.46 8.52
CA ARG A 492 -31.05 -23.64 8.92
C ARG A 492 -31.29 -22.49 7.95
N ASN A 493 -30.22 -21.81 7.53
CA ASN A 493 -30.32 -20.71 6.58
C ASN A 493 -30.80 -21.17 5.20
N LEU A 494 -30.25 -22.27 4.67
CA LEU A 494 -30.68 -22.83 3.39
C LEU A 494 -32.16 -23.26 3.40
N LYS A 495 -32.61 -23.89 4.50
CA LYS A 495 -34.02 -24.26 4.68
C LYS A 495 -34.92 -23.02 4.76
N SER A 496 -34.49 -21.98 5.47
CA SER A 496 -35.22 -20.71 5.54
C SER A 496 -35.30 -20.01 4.18
N SER A 497 -34.22 -19.99 3.39
CA SER A 497 -34.24 -19.44 2.02
C SER A 497 -35.14 -20.26 1.08
N LEU A 498 -35.17 -21.59 1.22
CA LEU A 498 -36.11 -22.43 0.48
C LEU A 498 -37.57 -22.13 0.88
N GLU A 499 -37.81 -21.87 2.16
CA GLU A 499 -39.12 -21.49 2.70
C GLU A 499 -39.56 -20.10 2.23
N GLN A 500 -38.64 -19.14 2.12
CA GLN A 500 -38.84 -17.81 1.54
C GLN A 500 -39.24 -17.90 0.05
N GLU A 501 -38.57 -18.76 -0.73
CA GLU A 501 -38.97 -19.02 -2.13
C GLU A 501 -40.40 -19.60 -2.23
N ASN A 502 -40.85 -20.30 -1.17
CA ASN A 502 -42.18 -20.90 -1.08
C ASN A 502 -43.25 -19.97 -0.47
N THR A 503 -42.91 -18.93 0.30
CA THR A 503 -43.88 -18.06 1.02
C THR A 503 -43.91 -16.63 0.49
N LYS A 504 -45.09 -16.20 0.01
CA LYS A 504 -45.32 -14.92 -0.70
C LYS A 504 -45.40 -13.65 0.19
N SER A 505 -44.89 -13.62 1.42
CA SER A 505 -45.09 -12.49 2.34
C SER A 505 -43.79 -12.01 2.98
N ALA A 506 -43.23 -10.90 2.48
CA ALA A 506 -41.96 -10.32 2.90
C ALA A 506 -42.00 -9.58 4.25
N LYS A 507 -43.19 -9.30 4.82
CA LYS A 507 -43.34 -8.34 5.93
C LYS A 507 -42.94 -8.90 7.32
N PRO A 508 -43.38 -10.11 7.73
CA PRO A 508 -43.00 -10.67 9.04
C PRO A 508 -41.53 -11.10 9.08
N ALA A 509 -40.96 -11.47 7.93
CA ALA A 509 -39.55 -11.82 7.80
C ALA A 509 -38.63 -10.59 7.93
N LEU A 510 -39.04 -9.44 7.40
CA LEU A 510 -38.30 -8.19 7.53
C LEU A 510 -38.22 -7.70 8.98
N GLU A 511 -39.30 -7.83 9.75
CA GLU A 511 -39.33 -7.47 11.17
C GLU A 511 -38.41 -8.37 12.02
N ASN A 512 -38.37 -9.68 11.72
CA ASN A 512 -37.48 -10.62 12.39
C ASN A 512 -36.00 -10.38 12.02
N ILE A 513 -35.73 -10.00 10.76
CA ILE A 513 -34.39 -9.58 10.31
C ILE A 513 -33.99 -8.31 11.06
N ILE A 514 -34.81 -7.25 11.08
CA ILE A 514 -34.48 -6.00 11.78
C ILE A 514 -34.19 -6.22 13.28
N GLN A 515 -34.94 -7.11 13.95
CA GLN A 515 -34.72 -7.40 15.38
C GLN A 515 -33.45 -8.23 15.67
N ASN A 516 -32.99 -9.04 14.71
CA ASN A 516 -31.82 -9.91 14.86
C ASN A 516 -30.63 -9.49 13.97
N SER A 517 -30.75 -8.36 13.27
CA SER A 517 -29.75 -7.86 12.35
C SER A 517 -28.48 -7.44 13.11
N PRO A 518 -27.30 -7.69 12.53
CA PRO A 518 -26.06 -7.15 13.06
C PRO A 518 -26.13 -5.63 13.21
N GLU A 519 -25.62 -5.14 14.33
CA GLU A 519 -25.49 -3.72 14.64
C GLU A 519 -24.20 -3.18 14.01
N PHE A 520 -24.31 -2.04 13.33
CA PHE A 520 -23.16 -1.28 12.88
C PHE A 520 -22.47 -0.64 14.09
N ILE A 521 -21.15 -0.78 14.20
CA ILE A 521 -20.34 -0.11 15.20
C ILE A 521 -19.34 0.80 14.48
N PRO A 522 -19.41 2.12 14.68
CA PRO A 522 -18.50 3.04 14.04
C PRO A 522 -17.18 3.09 14.84
N TYR A 523 -16.04 3.07 14.15
CA TYR A 523 -14.72 3.45 14.71
C TYR A 523 -14.20 2.64 15.90
N VAL A 524 -14.47 1.33 15.95
CA VAL A 524 -13.92 0.46 17.00
C VAL A 524 -12.90 -0.53 16.44
N ASP A 525 -11.76 -0.71 17.12
CA ASP A 525 -10.74 -1.72 16.81
C ASP A 525 -11.26 -3.15 17.09
N GLY A 526 -12.29 -3.23 17.92
CA GLY A 526 -13.04 -4.45 18.18
C GLY A 526 -14.01 -4.28 19.34
N TYR A 527 -14.69 -5.36 19.69
CA TYR A 527 -15.58 -5.38 20.84
C TYR A 527 -15.50 -6.72 21.58
N VAL A 528 -15.95 -6.71 22.83
CA VAL A 528 -16.21 -7.91 23.63
C VAL A 528 -17.56 -7.74 24.32
N ASP A 529 -18.42 -8.76 24.22
CA ASP A 529 -19.65 -8.80 24.99
C ASP A 529 -19.38 -9.52 26.32
N ILE A 530 -19.61 -8.80 27.43
CA ILE A 530 -19.44 -9.28 28.81
C ILE A 530 -20.82 -9.42 29.48
N LEU A 531 -20.91 -10.17 30.57
CA LEU A 531 -22.14 -10.21 31.37
C LEU A 531 -22.36 -8.84 32.06
N ALA A 532 -23.62 -8.43 32.20
CA ALA A 532 -23.95 -7.13 32.80
C ALA A 532 -23.43 -6.97 34.25
N GLU A 533 -23.22 -8.08 34.98
CA GLU A 533 -22.65 -8.10 36.32
C GLU A 533 -21.13 -7.88 36.35
N GLU A 534 -20.39 -8.31 35.31
CA GLU A 534 -18.93 -8.11 35.17
C GLU A 534 -18.56 -6.64 34.88
N LYS A 535 -19.56 -5.81 34.51
CA LYS A 535 -19.38 -4.39 34.25
C LYS A 535 -18.74 -3.64 35.42
N LYS A 536 -19.17 -3.96 36.65
CA LYS A 536 -18.68 -3.26 37.85
C LYS A 536 -17.18 -3.48 38.03
N GLU A 537 -16.73 -4.72 37.83
CA GLU A 537 -15.32 -5.09 37.89
C GLU A 537 -14.51 -4.32 36.84
N LEU A 538 -15.02 -4.21 35.60
CA LEU A 538 -14.33 -3.48 34.54
C LEU A 538 -14.21 -1.97 34.83
N LEU A 539 -15.25 -1.35 35.40
CA LEU A 539 -15.22 0.08 35.75
C LEU A 539 -14.30 0.36 36.96
N GLU A 540 -14.14 -0.61 37.86
CA GLU A 540 -13.32 -0.47 39.08
C GLU A 540 -11.87 -0.94 38.87
N ALA A 541 -11.59 -1.78 37.86
CA ALA A 541 -10.28 -2.37 37.61
C ALA A 541 -9.15 -1.35 37.46
N ASP A 542 -8.00 -1.63 38.08
CA ASP A 542 -6.75 -0.88 37.89
C ASP A 542 -5.94 -1.40 36.69
N GLN A 543 -6.21 -2.63 36.26
CA GLN A 543 -5.62 -3.25 35.08
C GLN A 543 -6.73 -3.87 34.24
N PHE A 544 -6.76 -3.50 32.97
CA PHE A 544 -7.80 -3.99 32.06
C PHE A 544 -7.47 -5.41 31.58
N PRO A 545 -8.44 -6.34 31.57
CA PRO A 545 -8.21 -7.65 31.02
C PRO A 545 -7.82 -7.52 29.55
N ILE A 546 -6.69 -8.12 29.18
CA ILE A 546 -6.24 -8.29 27.79
C ILE A 546 -7.12 -9.38 27.15
N ALA A 547 -8.43 -9.18 27.10
CA ALA A 547 -9.28 -9.99 26.25
C ALA A 547 -8.85 -9.69 24.81
N GLN A 548 -8.53 -10.74 24.04
CA GLN A 548 -8.34 -10.61 22.60
C GLN A 548 -9.69 -10.14 22.03
N PRO A 549 -9.81 -8.88 21.58
CA PRO A 549 -11.09 -8.39 21.10
C PRO A 549 -11.55 -9.29 19.95
N LYS A 550 -12.84 -9.63 19.89
CA LYS A 550 -13.35 -10.32 18.72
C LYS A 550 -13.17 -9.34 17.55
N PRO A 551 -12.48 -9.72 16.46
CA PRO A 551 -12.37 -8.84 15.32
C PRO A 551 -13.79 -8.59 14.83
N ALA A 552 -14.22 -7.33 14.85
CA ALA A 552 -15.48 -6.99 14.24
C ALA A 552 -15.38 -7.29 12.74
N VAL A 553 -16.44 -7.85 12.18
CA VAL A 553 -16.45 -8.23 10.78
C VAL A 553 -16.40 -6.96 9.95
N MET A 554 -15.28 -6.73 9.27
CA MET A 554 -15.19 -5.69 8.25
C MET A 554 -16.16 -6.04 7.13
N ALA A 555 -17.13 -5.17 6.91
CA ALA A 555 -18.27 -5.47 6.06
C ALA A 555 -18.10 -5.03 4.60
N SER A 556 -17.10 -4.20 4.28
CA SER A 556 -16.75 -3.85 2.90
C SER A 556 -15.23 -3.63 2.70
N ASP A 557 -14.78 -3.79 1.44
CA ASP A 557 -13.41 -3.50 0.98
C ASP A 557 -13.24 -2.02 0.52
N SER A 558 -14.27 -1.17 0.64
CA SER A 558 -14.12 0.28 0.40
C SER A 558 -13.41 0.93 1.58
N ARG A 559 -12.19 1.38 1.35
CA ARG A 559 -11.25 1.84 2.38
C ARG A 559 -11.54 3.19 2.99
N ASP A 560 -12.72 3.74 2.77
CA ASP A 560 -13.03 5.11 3.16
C ASP A 560 -14.00 5.21 4.35
N THR A 561 -14.63 4.11 4.80
CA THR A 561 -15.77 4.20 5.74
C THR A 561 -15.77 3.21 6.92
N GLY A 562 -14.70 2.44 7.15
CA GLY A 562 -14.47 1.76 8.44
C GLY A 562 -15.64 0.96 9.03
N GLU A 563 -16.48 0.33 8.20
CA GLU A 563 -17.72 -0.31 8.67
C GLU A 563 -17.45 -1.62 9.42
N PHE A 564 -17.78 -1.63 10.72
CA PHE A 564 -17.74 -2.84 11.54
C PHE A 564 -19.15 -3.33 11.88
N LEU A 565 -19.34 -4.65 11.80
CA LEU A 565 -20.58 -5.30 12.22
C LEU A 565 -20.35 -6.14 13.48
N ALA A 566 -21.31 -6.04 14.40
CA ALA A 566 -21.40 -6.92 15.56
C ALA A 566 -22.80 -7.53 15.67
N PRO A 567 -22.95 -8.71 16.29
CA PRO A 567 -24.27 -9.26 16.61
C PRO A 567 -25.11 -8.27 17.41
N ALA A 568 -26.43 -8.39 17.34
CA ALA A 568 -27.31 -7.66 18.24
C ALA A 568 -26.91 -7.93 19.70
N LEU A 569 -26.78 -6.87 20.51
CA LEU A 569 -26.41 -7.02 21.92
C LEU A 569 -27.53 -7.73 22.69
N GLU A 570 -27.21 -8.81 23.40
CA GLU A 570 -28.17 -9.57 24.20
C GLU A 570 -28.62 -8.79 25.45
N LYS A 571 -29.85 -9.04 25.93
CA LYS A 571 -30.49 -8.26 27.02
C LYS A 571 -29.72 -8.29 28.35
N ASN A 572 -28.99 -9.36 28.64
CA ASN A 572 -28.21 -9.57 29.87
C ASN A 572 -26.70 -9.33 29.69
N LYS A 573 -26.29 -8.76 28.55
CA LYS A 573 -24.89 -8.49 28.24
C LYS A 573 -24.65 -6.99 28.09
N SER A 574 -23.40 -6.61 28.27
CA SER A 574 -22.87 -5.29 27.95
C SER A 574 -21.79 -5.45 26.90
N ARG A 575 -21.70 -4.50 25.97
CA ARG A 575 -20.66 -4.51 24.94
C ARG A 575 -19.55 -3.54 25.29
N VAL A 576 -18.35 -4.04 25.49
CA VAL A 576 -17.14 -3.24 25.63
C VAL A 576 -16.61 -2.94 24.25
N HIS A 577 -16.55 -1.66 23.91
CA HIS A 577 -15.99 -1.14 22.67
C HIS A 577 -14.54 -0.72 22.89
N TYR A 578 -13.64 -1.14 22.01
CA TYR A 578 -12.24 -0.71 22.02
C TYR A 578 -12.03 0.36 20.95
N VAL A 579 -11.56 1.53 21.35
CA VAL A 579 -11.30 2.68 20.49
C VAL A 579 -9.80 2.76 20.22
N ASP A 580 -9.43 2.74 18.93
CA ASP A 580 -8.06 3.02 18.50
C ASP A 580 -7.86 4.54 18.49
N ILE A 581 -6.91 5.01 19.27
CA ILE A 581 -6.56 6.44 19.38
C ILE A 581 -5.24 6.63 18.66
N THR A 582 -5.24 7.41 17.58
CA THR A 582 -4.08 7.53 16.69
C THR A 582 -2.94 8.34 17.27
N SER A 583 -3.23 9.11 18.31
CA SER A 583 -2.39 10.13 18.94
C SER A 583 -1.68 9.68 20.23
N GLY A 584 -2.06 8.54 20.82
CA GLY A 584 -1.69 8.18 22.20
C GLY A 584 -0.65 7.07 22.37
N THR A 585 0.00 7.07 23.53
CA THR A 585 0.83 5.95 24.05
C THR A 585 0.02 4.90 24.83
N SER A 586 -1.26 5.17 25.10
CA SER A 586 -2.14 4.24 25.83
C SER A 586 -2.68 3.15 24.90
N PRO A 587 -2.61 1.87 25.28
CA PRO A 587 -2.84 0.76 24.36
C PRO A 587 -4.31 0.38 24.09
N ARG A 588 -5.31 1.25 24.30
CA ARG A 588 -6.72 1.21 23.80
C ARG A 588 -7.67 1.90 24.80
N ALA A 589 -8.42 2.91 24.36
CA ALA A 589 -9.52 3.48 25.17
C ALA A 589 -10.79 2.64 25.04
N MET A 590 -11.67 2.65 26.05
CA MET A 590 -12.85 1.80 26.10
C MET A 590 -14.11 2.51 26.60
N PHE A 591 -15.27 2.14 26.03
CA PHE A 591 -16.58 2.44 26.59
C PHE A 591 -17.49 1.21 26.56
N ILE A 592 -18.48 1.19 27.44
CA ILE A 592 -19.43 0.10 27.63
C ILE A 592 -20.80 0.53 27.10
N GLU A 593 -21.40 -0.28 26.25
CA GLU A 593 -22.76 -0.12 25.76
C GLU A 593 -23.73 -1.08 26.45
N GLU A 594 -24.91 -0.57 26.81
CA GLU A 594 -25.99 -1.30 27.44
C GLU A 594 -27.33 -0.96 26.76
N LYS A 595 -28.21 -1.95 26.58
CA LYS A 595 -29.61 -1.71 26.21
C LYS A 595 -30.41 -1.30 27.45
N PHE A 596 -31.33 -0.34 27.30
CA PHE A 596 -32.28 -0.02 28.37
C PHE A 596 -33.17 -1.23 28.67
N ARG A 597 -33.49 -1.48 29.96
CA ARG A 597 -34.22 -2.70 30.38
C ARG A 597 -35.68 -2.71 29.92
N ASP A 598 -36.19 -1.54 29.53
CA ASP A 598 -37.61 -1.18 29.53
C ASP A 598 -38.11 -0.65 28.16
N GLN A 599 -37.22 -0.40 27.20
CA GLN A 599 -37.58 0.26 25.93
C GLN A 599 -37.05 -0.48 24.70
N THR A 600 -37.84 -0.44 23.63
CA THR A 600 -37.51 -0.98 22.30
C THR A 600 -36.44 -0.16 21.56
N THR A 601 -36.05 1.01 22.07
CA THR A 601 -35.10 1.93 21.41
C THR A 601 -34.22 2.66 22.41
N GLY A 602 -32.92 2.77 22.12
CA GLY A 602 -31.94 3.55 22.89
C GLY A 602 -30.88 2.69 23.58
N VAL A 603 -29.69 3.27 23.77
CA VAL A 603 -28.56 2.63 24.46
C VAL A 603 -27.96 3.59 25.49
N LYS A 604 -27.38 3.02 26.54
CA LYS A 604 -26.54 3.74 27.49
C LYS A 604 -25.08 3.44 27.18
N LEU A 605 -24.29 4.48 26.93
CA LEU A 605 -22.84 4.37 26.80
C LEU A 605 -22.17 4.88 28.09
N THR A 606 -21.28 4.07 28.67
CA THR A 606 -20.52 4.39 29.89
C THR A 606 -19.03 4.38 29.56
N ALA A 607 -18.36 5.52 29.68
CA ALA A 607 -16.91 5.58 29.48
C ALA A 607 -16.16 4.76 30.55
N VAL A 608 -15.08 4.08 30.16
CA VAL A 608 -14.15 3.45 31.11
C VAL A 608 -13.03 4.45 31.37
N GLU A 609 -13.26 5.37 32.30
CA GLU A 609 -12.42 6.57 32.53
C GLU A 609 -10.92 6.25 32.63
N LYS A 610 -10.55 5.21 33.39
CA LYS A 610 -9.16 4.78 33.57
C LYS A 610 -8.47 4.33 32.26
N SER A 611 -9.21 4.05 31.20
CA SER A 611 -8.67 3.62 29.89
C SER A 611 -8.39 4.78 28.94
N VAL A 612 -8.94 5.96 29.23
CA VAL A 612 -8.87 7.13 28.34
C VAL A 612 -7.67 7.98 28.74
N ALA A 613 -6.75 8.19 27.80
CA ALA A 613 -5.70 9.17 27.98
C ALA A 613 -6.32 10.59 27.96
N HIS A 614 -5.89 11.43 28.88
CA HIS A 614 -6.49 12.76 29.11
C HIS A 614 -5.77 13.88 28.36
N ASP A 615 -5.02 13.54 27.32
CA ASP A 615 -4.50 14.52 26.36
C ASP A 615 -5.61 14.94 25.37
N PRO A 616 -5.52 16.16 24.79
CA PRO A 616 -6.56 16.70 23.92
C PRO A 616 -6.92 15.83 22.71
N GLU A 617 -5.93 15.25 22.03
CA GLU A 617 -6.14 14.44 20.82
C GLU A 617 -6.86 13.13 21.16
N SER A 618 -6.45 12.46 22.23
CA SER A 618 -7.12 11.26 22.74
C SER A 618 -8.58 11.51 23.12
N LEU A 619 -8.85 12.58 23.86
CA LEU A 619 -10.21 12.96 24.26
C LEU A 619 -11.08 13.33 23.06
N PHE A 620 -10.52 14.02 22.06
CA PHE A 620 -11.21 14.37 20.82
C PHE A 620 -11.61 13.16 19.99
N GLU A 621 -10.66 12.27 19.70
CA GLU A 621 -10.93 11.06 18.92
C GLU A 621 -11.95 10.18 19.64
N TYR A 622 -11.73 9.93 20.93
CA TYR A 622 -12.62 9.11 21.76
C TYR A 622 -14.04 9.69 21.85
N ALA A 623 -14.17 11.01 22.04
CA ALA A 623 -15.46 11.69 22.05
C ALA A 623 -16.21 11.57 20.73
N LEU A 624 -15.54 11.71 19.59
CA LEU A 624 -16.14 11.56 18.26
C LEU A 624 -16.66 10.14 18.02
N VAL A 625 -15.91 9.12 18.46
CA VAL A 625 -16.35 7.72 18.35
C VAL A 625 -17.59 7.47 19.20
N MET A 626 -17.55 7.87 20.47
CA MET A 626 -18.66 7.67 21.40
C MET A 626 -19.92 8.43 20.94
N ALA A 627 -19.77 9.68 20.48
CA ALA A 627 -20.86 10.48 19.92
C ALA A 627 -21.46 9.83 18.65
N SER A 628 -20.62 9.35 17.74
CA SER A 628 -21.08 8.65 16.53
C SER A 628 -21.86 7.39 16.86
N ARG A 629 -21.40 6.60 17.84
CA ARG A 629 -22.12 5.40 18.30
C ARG A 629 -23.46 5.75 18.95
N MET A 630 -23.51 6.81 19.77
CA MET A 630 -24.77 7.30 20.33
C MET A 630 -25.76 7.63 19.22
N LEU A 631 -25.36 8.43 18.23
CA LEU A 631 -26.25 8.85 17.14
C LEU A 631 -26.69 7.67 16.26
N LEU A 632 -25.80 6.73 15.96
CA LEU A 632 -26.13 5.54 15.18
C LEU A 632 -27.11 4.61 15.89
N SER A 633 -27.15 4.63 17.22
CA SER A 633 -28.13 3.86 18.00
C SER A 633 -29.56 4.40 17.89
N LEU A 634 -29.72 5.68 17.52
CA LEU A 634 -31.02 6.33 17.40
C LEU A 634 -31.69 5.99 16.07
N ASN A 635 -33.03 6.00 16.06
CA ASN A 635 -33.82 5.78 14.83
C ASN A 635 -34.16 7.09 14.11
N LYS A 636 -34.02 8.22 14.80
CA LYS A 636 -34.30 9.57 14.30
C LYS A 636 -33.38 10.57 15.00
N ALA A 637 -33.25 11.76 14.43
CA ALA A 637 -32.48 12.84 15.03
C ALA A 637 -32.98 13.16 16.45
N PRO A 638 -32.08 13.49 17.39
CA PRO A 638 -32.43 14.03 18.69
C PRO A 638 -33.42 15.20 18.58
N SER A 639 -34.33 15.30 19.56
CA SER A 639 -35.34 16.36 19.61
C SER A 639 -35.54 16.85 21.04
N LEU A 640 -36.22 17.99 21.24
CA LEU A 640 -36.52 18.49 22.59
C LEU A 640 -37.33 17.50 23.44
N LYS A 641 -38.12 16.62 22.82
CA LYS A 641 -38.90 15.59 23.52
C LYS A 641 -38.09 14.33 23.81
N GLU A 642 -37.07 14.09 22.99
CA GLU A 642 -36.19 12.91 23.06
C GLU A 642 -34.74 13.39 22.89
N PRO A 643 -34.19 14.11 23.88
CA PRO A 643 -32.84 14.65 23.79
C PRO A 643 -31.80 13.56 24.06
N VAL A 644 -30.57 13.80 23.59
CA VAL A 644 -29.42 13.02 24.06
C VAL A 644 -29.10 13.45 25.48
N LEU A 645 -29.06 12.50 26.41
CA LEU A 645 -28.74 12.77 27.82
C LEU A 645 -27.25 12.56 28.07
N LEU A 646 -26.56 13.60 28.55
CA LEU A 646 -25.18 13.52 29.02
C LEU A 646 -25.14 13.65 30.53
N PHE A 647 -24.60 12.65 31.21
CA PHE A 647 -24.40 12.65 32.65
C PHE A 647 -23.07 11.97 32.99
N GLY A 648 -22.45 12.36 34.10
CA GLY A 648 -21.14 11.85 34.50
C GLY A 648 -20.38 12.82 35.40
N GLY A 649 -19.22 12.39 35.91
CA GLY A 649 -18.35 13.18 36.79
C GLY A 649 -17.03 13.64 36.15
N ASP A 650 -16.71 13.17 34.95
CA ASP A 650 -15.45 13.50 34.27
C ASP A 650 -15.50 14.90 33.65
N LYS A 651 -14.86 15.85 34.33
CA LYS A 651 -14.79 17.25 33.94
C LYS A 651 -14.03 17.50 32.64
N LYS A 652 -13.19 16.57 32.20
CA LYS A 652 -12.37 16.70 30.98
C LYS A 652 -13.08 16.09 29.79
N LEU A 653 -13.61 14.88 29.90
CA LEU A 653 -14.26 14.20 28.78
C LEU A 653 -15.61 14.82 28.40
N LEU A 654 -16.41 15.24 29.38
CA LEU A 654 -17.76 15.75 29.12
C LEU A 654 -17.81 16.95 28.15
N PRO A 655 -16.95 17.98 28.29
CA PRO A 655 -16.82 19.05 27.29
C PRO A 655 -16.52 18.55 25.87
N TYR A 656 -15.62 17.58 25.70
CA TYR A 656 -15.27 17.01 24.40
C TYR A 656 -16.44 16.23 23.80
N LEU A 657 -17.10 15.39 24.60
CA LEU A 657 -18.25 14.60 24.15
C LEU A 657 -19.44 15.48 23.77
N TRP A 658 -19.71 16.52 24.54
CA TRP A 658 -20.75 17.49 24.21
C TRP A 658 -20.41 18.23 22.90
N THR A 659 -19.18 18.72 22.76
CA THR A 659 -18.73 19.41 21.53
C THR A 659 -18.81 18.48 20.32
N ALA A 660 -18.37 17.23 20.45
CA ALA A 660 -18.47 16.21 19.41
C ALA A 660 -19.91 15.95 18.94
N LEU A 661 -20.87 15.86 19.87
CA LEU A 661 -22.29 15.71 19.54
C LEU A 661 -22.84 16.92 18.78
N VAL A 662 -22.48 18.14 19.19
CA VAL A 662 -22.92 19.36 18.51
C VAL A 662 -22.37 19.41 17.09
N VAL A 663 -21.06 19.23 16.89
CA VAL A 663 -20.46 19.33 15.55
C VAL A 663 -20.94 18.23 14.60
N LEU A 664 -21.13 17.00 15.10
CA LEU A 664 -21.69 15.92 14.29
C LEU A 664 -23.17 16.17 13.99
N GLY A 665 -23.94 16.67 14.96
CA GLY A 665 -25.35 17.04 14.77
C GLY A 665 -25.54 18.19 13.78
N GLU A 666 -24.60 19.13 13.68
CA GLU A 666 -24.66 20.20 12.70
C GLU A 666 -24.27 19.75 11.29
N LYS A 667 -23.28 18.85 11.19
CA LYS A 667 -22.68 18.41 9.93
C LYS A 667 -23.35 17.18 9.30
N SER A 668 -24.01 16.32 10.08
CA SER A 668 -24.74 15.15 9.57
C SER A 668 -26.01 15.58 8.84
N ALA A 669 -26.19 15.10 7.60
CA ALA A 669 -27.39 15.38 6.82
C ALA A 669 -28.61 14.58 7.31
N LEU A 670 -28.39 13.40 7.91
CA LEU A 670 -29.46 12.49 8.33
C LEU A 670 -29.82 12.60 9.82
N MET A 671 -28.90 13.09 10.64
CA MET A 671 -29.07 13.29 12.08
C MET A 671 -28.83 14.75 12.45
N LYS A 672 -29.54 15.68 11.79
CA LYS A 672 -29.38 17.11 12.04
C LYS A 672 -30.08 17.58 13.32
N PHE A 673 -29.34 18.12 14.28
CA PHE A 673 -29.88 18.71 15.53
C PHE A 673 -28.92 19.77 16.10
N GLY A 674 -29.34 20.53 17.10
CA GLY A 674 -28.54 21.58 17.73
C GLY A 674 -28.33 21.38 19.23
N ILE A 675 -27.80 22.42 19.87
CA ILE A 675 -27.42 22.39 21.30
C ILE A 675 -28.57 22.11 22.26
N LYS A 676 -29.82 22.38 21.88
CA LYS A 676 -30.99 22.24 22.77
C LYS A 676 -31.49 20.80 22.86
N GLU A 677 -31.15 19.99 21.86
CA GLU A 677 -31.48 18.58 21.78
C GLU A 677 -30.46 17.70 22.54
N ILE A 678 -29.49 18.31 23.23
CA ILE A 678 -28.57 17.66 24.16
C ILE A 678 -28.85 18.17 25.57
N ALA A 679 -29.36 17.30 26.45
CA ALA A 679 -29.61 17.64 27.84
C ALA A 679 -28.43 17.21 28.72
N ILE A 680 -27.80 18.19 29.37
CA ILE A 680 -26.70 17.95 30.31
C ILE A 680 -27.29 17.78 31.72
N VAL A 681 -27.17 16.57 32.26
CA VAL A 681 -27.68 16.16 33.58
C VAL A 681 -26.50 15.89 34.51
N THR A 682 -25.64 16.89 34.69
CA THR A 682 -24.50 16.83 35.61
C THR A 682 -24.14 18.22 36.14
N PRO A 683 -23.66 18.35 37.39
CA PRO A 683 -23.19 19.64 37.91
C PRO A 683 -21.78 20.01 37.42
N CYS A 684 -21.03 19.10 36.81
CA CYS A 684 -19.60 19.31 36.53
C CYS A 684 -19.30 19.97 35.18
N PHE A 685 -20.30 20.09 34.31
CA PHE A 685 -20.20 20.72 33.00
C PHE A 685 -21.52 21.44 32.66
N SER A 686 -21.46 22.58 31.97
CA SER A 686 -22.65 23.20 31.39
C SER A 686 -22.36 23.74 30.00
N ALA A 687 -23.33 23.66 29.08
CA ALA A 687 -23.18 24.19 27.72
C ALA A 687 -22.84 25.69 27.69
N ALA A 688 -23.24 26.44 28.73
CA ALA A 688 -22.89 27.85 28.88
C ALA A 688 -21.38 28.08 29.06
N GLN A 689 -20.59 27.05 29.40
CA GLN A 689 -19.13 27.14 29.44
C GLN A 689 -18.53 27.24 28.04
N GLU A 690 -19.12 26.55 27.05
CA GLU A 690 -18.66 26.51 25.66
C GLU A 690 -19.31 27.59 24.77
N MET A 691 -20.53 28.02 25.12
CA MET A 691 -21.34 28.92 24.30
C MET A 691 -21.28 30.38 24.74
N LEU A 692 -21.08 31.30 23.80
CA LEU A 692 -21.20 32.74 24.02
C LEU A 692 -22.68 33.16 24.10
N ASN A 693 -23.48 32.60 23.20
CA ASN A 693 -24.94 32.77 23.16
C ASN A 693 -25.58 31.51 22.52
N LYS A 694 -26.89 31.53 22.22
CA LYS A 694 -27.60 30.35 21.67
C LYS A 694 -27.12 29.89 20.29
N LYS A 695 -26.27 30.65 19.59
CA LYS A 695 -25.83 30.39 18.21
C LYS A 695 -24.31 30.41 18.03
N GLU A 696 -23.56 30.97 18.98
CA GLU A 696 -22.12 31.21 18.82
C GLU A 696 -21.33 30.58 19.96
N PHE A 697 -20.23 29.92 19.62
CA PHE A 697 -19.24 29.40 20.56
C PHE A 697 -18.38 30.54 21.13
N LYS A 698 -17.89 30.38 22.36
CA LYS A 698 -16.86 31.28 22.90
C LYS A 698 -15.54 31.06 22.17
N THR A 699 -14.73 32.10 22.06
CA THR A 699 -13.37 31.99 21.52
C THR A 699 -12.47 31.05 22.33
N THR A 700 -12.80 30.82 23.61
CA THR A 700 -12.11 29.87 24.49
C THR A 700 -12.75 28.48 24.53
N SER A 701 -13.77 28.22 23.72
CA SER A 701 -14.45 26.92 23.66
C SER A 701 -13.56 25.84 23.05
N LEU A 702 -13.83 24.57 23.35
CA LEU A 702 -13.19 23.44 22.66
C LEU A 702 -13.51 23.42 21.16
N HIS A 703 -14.66 23.95 20.77
CA HIS A 703 -14.99 24.12 19.36
C HIS A 703 -13.93 24.98 18.66
N GLU A 704 -13.75 26.23 19.14
CA GLU A 704 -12.85 27.20 18.52
C GLU A 704 -11.37 26.88 18.73
N THR A 705 -11.01 26.29 19.87
CA THR A 705 -9.60 26.05 20.23
C THR A 705 -9.06 24.69 19.80
N PHE A 706 -9.92 23.75 19.38
CA PHE A 706 -9.47 22.39 19.04
C PHE A 706 -10.21 21.75 17.86
N PHE A 707 -11.55 21.65 17.92
CA PHE A 707 -12.32 20.94 16.88
C PHE A 707 -12.24 21.62 15.51
N LYS A 708 -12.20 22.96 15.49
CA LYS A 708 -12.08 23.76 14.28
C LYS A 708 -10.78 23.49 13.52
N ASP A 709 -9.67 23.34 14.23
CA ASP A 709 -8.37 23.00 13.64
C ASP A 709 -8.33 21.56 13.08
N HIS A 710 -9.30 20.73 13.45
CA HIS A 710 -9.49 19.35 12.99
C HIS A 710 -10.74 19.19 12.12
N GLU A 711 -11.22 20.27 11.48
CA GLU A 711 -12.48 20.28 10.74
C GLU A 711 -12.56 19.21 9.64
N ASP A 712 -11.46 18.96 8.91
CA ASP A 712 -11.41 17.93 7.87
C ASP A 712 -11.67 16.53 8.44
N PHE A 713 -11.14 16.23 9.62
CA PHE A 713 -11.37 14.97 10.31
C PHE A 713 -12.83 14.86 10.76
N VAL A 714 -13.39 15.92 11.35
CA VAL A 714 -14.81 15.97 11.76
C VAL A 714 -15.73 15.78 10.56
N ASN A 715 -15.45 16.44 9.43
CA ASN A 715 -16.21 16.31 8.19
C ASN A 715 -16.16 14.88 7.64
N ALA A 716 -15.01 14.21 7.71
CA ALA A 716 -14.89 12.80 7.35
C ALA A 716 -15.78 11.93 8.26
N LYS A 717 -15.74 12.14 9.57
CA LYS A 717 -16.55 11.38 10.53
C LYS A 717 -18.06 11.58 10.35
N ALA A 718 -18.50 12.79 10.03
CA ALA A 718 -19.90 13.08 9.74
C ALA A 718 -20.40 12.37 8.47
N LYS A 719 -19.58 12.34 7.40
CA LYS A 719 -19.93 11.63 6.15
C LYS A 719 -20.05 10.12 6.35
N GLU A 720 -19.15 9.54 7.14
CA GLU A 720 -19.20 8.11 7.46
C GLU A 720 -20.39 7.78 8.36
N LEU A 721 -20.70 8.61 9.36
CA LEU A 721 -21.93 8.47 10.15
C LEU A 721 -23.17 8.48 9.25
N ASP A 722 -23.29 9.44 8.33
CA ASP A 722 -24.39 9.49 7.36
C ASP A 722 -24.45 8.24 6.49
N HIS A 723 -23.30 7.70 6.07
CA HIS A 723 -23.26 6.46 5.30
C HIS A 723 -23.85 5.29 6.09
N LEU A 724 -23.41 5.10 7.34
CA LEU A 724 -23.91 4.04 8.23
C LEU A 724 -25.40 4.20 8.54
N LEU A 725 -25.89 5.44 8.68
CA LEU A 725 -27.29 5.73 8.88
C LEU A 725 -28.14 5.36 7.66
N ARG A 726 -27.66 5.57 6.43
CA ARG A 726 -28.33 5.11 5.21
C ARG A 726 -28.41 3.60 5.17
N LEU A 727 -27.30 2.92 5.46
CA LEU A 727 -27.28 1.45 5.53
C LEU A 727 -28.24 0.91 6.60
N LYS A 728 -28.33 1.57 7.76
CA LYS A 728 -29.29 1.20 8.81
C LYS A 728 -30.74 1.40 8.37
N ALA A 729 -31.02 2.44 7.58
CA ALA A 729 -32.37 2.79 7.16
C ALA A 729 -32.89 1.98 5.94
N ASP A 730 -32.01 1.31 5.22
CA ASP A 730 -32.33 0.53 4.01
C ASP A 730 -32.01 -0.96 4.23
N PRO A 731 -33.01 -1.78 4.62
CA PRO A 731 -32.81 -3.21 4.85
C PRO A 731 -32.34 -3.99 3.60
N GLU A 732 -32.66 -3.54 2.39
CA GLU A 732 -32.21 -4.20 1.16
C GLU A 732 -30.74 -3.90 0.89
N ALA A 733 -30.32 -2.65 1.06
CA ALA A 733 -28.91 -2.27 1.03
C ALA A 733 -28.13 -2.97 2.16
N GLN A 734 -28.72 -3.06 3.36
CA GLN A 734 -28.13 -3.77 4.50
C GLN A 734 -27.99 -5.26 4.21
N LEU A 735 -28.98 -5.92 3.61
CA LEU A 735 -28.91 -7.34 3.25
C LEU A 735 -27.92 -7.62 2.12
N SER A 736 -27.85 -6.74 1.11
CA SER A 736 -26.85 -6.82 0.05
C SER A 736 -25.44 -6.70 0.63
N PHE A 737 -25.25 -5.70 1.48
CA PHE A 737 -24.00 -5.42 2.19
C PHE A 737 -23.61 -6.53 3.17
N LEU A 738 -24.57 -7.08 3.92
CA LEU A 738 -24.39 -8.23 4.81
C LEU A 738 -24.09 -9.51 4.03
N GLY A 739 -24.68 -9.71 2.86
CA GLY A 739 -24.38 -10.86 1.99
C GLY A 739 -22.94 -10.85 1.52
N GLU A 740 -22.42 -9.68 1.12
CA GLU A 740 -21.02 -9.49 0.76
C GLU A 740 -20.10 -9.58 1.99
N GLY A 741 -20.49 -8.95 3.10
CA GLY A 741 -19.75 -8.90 4.37
C GLY A 741 -19.68 -10.25 5.10
N LEU A 742 -20.76 -11.04 5.18
CA LEU A 742 -20.75 -12.41 5.72
C LEU A 742 -19.93 -13.34 4.83
N ALA A 743 -20.04 -13.20 3.50
CA ALA A 743 -19.19 -13.92 2.57
C ALA A 743 -17.71 -13.58 2.75
N GLN A 744 -17.36 -12.44 3.36
CA GLN A 744 -16.00 -11.99 3.70
C GLN A 744 -15.57 -12.35 5.15
N ALA A 745 -16.47 -12.22 6.14
CA ALA A 745 -16.32 -12.63 7.53
C ALA A 745 -15.95 -14.10 7.66
N THR A 746 -16.63 -14.92 6.85
CA THR A 746 -16.41 -16.37 6.76
C THR A 746 -15.05 -16.68 6.11
N ARG A 747 -14.45 -15.74 5.35
CA ARG A 747 -13.05 -15.84 4.85
C ARG A 747 -12.03 -15.50 5.93
N GLN A 748 -12.39 -14.66 6.91
CA GLN A 748 -11.52 -14.19 7.99
C GLN A 748 -11.56 -15.09 9.24
N ALA A 749 -12.74 -15.56 9.66
CA ALA A 749 -12.92 -16.41 10.85
C ALA A 749 -12.26 -17.80 10.75
N TRP A 750 -11.87 -18.21 9.54
CA TRP A 750 -11.21 -19.49 9.26
C TRP A 750 -9.74 -19.30 8.83
N GLY A 751 -9.27 -18.05 8.77
CA GLY A 751 -7.86 -17.69 8.75
C GLY A 751 -7.26 -17.56 10.16
N GLY A 752 -7.83 -18.26 11.15
CA GLY A 752 -7.50 -18.28 12.59
C GLY A 752 -6.76 -19.54 13.03
#